data_AF-D0N200-F1
#
_entry.id   AF-D0N200-F1
#
_cell.length_a   1.000
_cell.length_b   1.000
_cell.length_c   1.000
_cell.angle_alpha   90.00
_cell.angle_beta   90.00
_cell.angle_gamma   90.00
#
_symmetry.space_group_name_H-M   'P 1'
#
loop_
_entity.id
_entity.type
_entity.pdbx_description
1 polymer ?
#
loop_
_entity_poly.entity_id
_entity_poly.type
_entity_poly.pdbx_seq_one_letter_code
_entity_poly.pdbx_strand_id
1 'polypeptide(L)'
;MAARKWFLLVGENGKDLTSTTSVGVDVEDVDTFRKAVKKECPSALANVDAVDLTVFANRAEYDAKRSVLLPQSGSPVTAYGNNEENALIVQVPTQRQAVVPALSQQSFFWKEPKSLVATTGANWDFQNSLNLGNLASAIGRHYQAWRDGKTDKRSHPLFVCLDGPGTGKSRLLDEFPKILQQEIFRDETRGDPAMKQLLQTAYNFKITFENGTTKPGNFIDPGQAIGTRMLYQLQDSVVWGEFMLDHANHVVPEQVLSKLSAITGTDPSQMCVILCVDSLQKLPHEAGSKRSEFYTAFASLCDLVNASKCWLIVICAATISQPVDEFLAASPQWREMLQTTSLKRPKINGRDVFDTFDYGNGALTQLLVNDMGGHGRALEELFNVMLQNQGQAFEFIPVMHNVLAAIRQAYPAIVAQMQSMKQAFLAVISRRRVDGNSLFGNLTLDQVISCGLIRLDGTQLQCPFILYMLLETHDIPWSKHATYAPAERLEDLKPWQLWEHFNCKFRVLKSQAFAQEEPVLWTDIHHGARFGDGCNRRVIERQLTYALADKRMPTKTKGFKKGRCSCGNDQGKCFLYQPADGSPSGDAFLCLEGATKGFFHEVHQCKCVEGNLSLDVFEQERLKAAGPDDLFILYCTSLVTADLCLLPNSAFVDATCWEAYYGPFAARAFFIKSVPLPCINTSSEIQLEFVEGVGPAYRARIAKKRPFTSLEDAFVKTKIPVKVLRRFKFNTDSR
;
A
#
# COMPACT_ATOMS: atom_id res chain seq x y z
N MET A 1 47.70 -2.49 -40.50
CA MET A 1 48.31 -3.78 -40.89
C MET A 1 48.04 -4.74 -39.74
N ALA A 2 47.45 -5.91 -40.02
CA ALA A 2 47.23 -6.93 -38.99
C ALA A 2 48.58 -7.46 -38.49
N ALA A 3 48.77 -7.53 -37.17
CA ALA A 3 49.95 -8.13 -36.58
C ALA A 3 49.82 -9.66 -36.59
N ARG A 4 50.86 -10.36 -37.03
CA ARG A 4 50.86 -11.83 -37.07
C ARG A 4 51.26 -12.38 -35.70
N LYS A 5 50.42 -13.27 -35.13
CA LYS A 5 50.64 -13.91 -33.83
C LYS A 5 50.66 -15.43 -33.94
N TRP A 6 51.74 -16.04 -33.50
CA TRP A 6 51.91 -17.49 -33.41
C TRP A 6 51.27 -18.04 -32.14
N PHE A 7 50.60 -19.19 -32.25
CA PHE A 7 49.90 -19.84 -31.17
C PHE A 7 49.84 -21.37 -31.32
N LEU A 8 49.64 -22.05 -30.20
CA LEU A 8 49.43 -23.49 -30.11
C LEU A 8 48.14 -23.78 -29.33
N LEU A 9 47.23 -24.55 -29.90
CA LEU A 9 46.05 -25.04 -29.18
C LEU A 9 46.41 -26.26 -28.34
N VAL A 10 46.02 -26.22 -27.06
CA VAL A 10 46.20 -27.33 -26.12
C VAL A 10 44.88 -27.68 -25.45
N GLY A 11 44.67 -28.95 -25.11
CA GLY A 11 43.55 -29.36 -24.27
C GLY A 11 43.83 -29.13 -22.79
N GLU A 12 42.82 -29.30 -21.92
CA GLU A 12 43.03 -29.26 -20.45
C GLU A 12 43.99 -30.33 -19.96
N ASN A 13 44.14 -31.43 -20.69
CA ASN A 13 45.09 -32.51 -20.39
C ASN A 13 46.55 -32.17 -20.77
N GLY A 14 46.83 -30.97 -21.26
CA GLY A 14 48.17 -30.54 -21.68
C GLY A 14 48.66 -31.09 -23.01
N LYS A 15 47.81 -31.85 -23.73
CA LYS A 15 48.12 -32.35 -25.06
C LYS A 15 47.81 -31.30 -26.12
N ASP A 16 48.69 -31.22 -27.10
CA ASP A 16 48.55 -30.33 -28.24
C ASP A 16 47.39 -30.82 -29.13
N LEU A 17 46.46 -29.94 -29.44
CA LEU A 17 45.29 -30.21 -30.28
C LEU A 17 45.55 -29.84 -31.74
N THR A 18 46.50 -28.95 -31.98
CA THR A 18 46.99 -28.55 -33.31
C THR A 18 48.51 -28.49 -33.27
N SER A 19 49.15 -28.38 -34.44
CA SER A 19 50.52 -27.85 -34.51
C SER A 19 50.51 -26.35 -34.21
N THR A 20 51.67 -25.80 -33.86
CA THR A 20 51.84 -24.34 -33.74
C THR A 20 51.51 -23.70 -35.08
N THR A 21 50.66 -22.68 -35.08
CA THR A 21 50.24 -21.95 -36.28
C THR A 21 50.16 -20.46 -35.97
N SER A 22 49.68 -19.63 -36.88
CA SER A 22 49.63 -18.18 -36.69
C SER A 22 48.36 -17.55 -37.24
N VAL A 23 47.90 -16.48 -36.60
CA VAL A 23 46.73 -15.70 -37.05
C VAL A 23 47.07 -14.21 -37.15
N GLY A 24 46.39 -13.49 -38.04
CA GLY A 24 46.45 -12.03 -38.10
C GLY A 24 45.47 -11.40 -37.10
N VAL A 25 45.92 -10.40 -36.35
CA VAL A 25 45.11 -9.66 -35.37
C VAL A 25 45.20 -8.17 -35.65
N ASP A 26 44.05 -7.51 -35.85
CA ASP A 26 43.99 -6.08 -36.18
C ASP A 26 44.15 -5.17 -34.96
N VAL A 27 43.76 -5.67 -33.78
CA VAL A 27 43.97 -5.05 -32.48
C VAL A 27 44.66 -6.08 -31.60
N GLU A 28 45.90 -5.83 -31.19
CA GLU A 28 46.71 -6.77 -30.41
C GLU A 28 46.26 -6.86 -28.94
N ASP A 29 45.02 -7.29 -28.72
CA ASP A 29 44.44 -7.66 -27.43
C ASP A 29 43.95 -9.12 -27.41
N VAL A 30 43.63 -9.62 -26.20
CA VAL A 30 43.20 -11.01 -25.99
C VAL A 30 41.87 -11.33 -26.67
N ASP A 31 40.89 -10.42 -26.66
CA ASP A 31 39.56 -10.67 -27.22
C ASP A 31 39.60 -10.83 -28.74
N THR A 32 40.30 -9.91 -29.40
CA THR A 32 40.48 -9.93 -30.86
C THR A 32 41.30 -11.16 -31.25
N PHE A 33 42.35 -11.49 -30.48
CA PHE A 33 43.14 -12.70 -30.70
C PHE A 33 42.31 -13.98 -30.54
N ARG A 34 41.47 -14.11 -29.50
CA ARG A 34 40.58 -15.26 -29.29
C ARG A 34 39.60 -15.47 -30.44
N LYS A 35 38.98 -14.38 -30.91
CA LYS A 35 38.07 -14.42 -32.08
C LYS A 35 38.80 -14.87 -33.34
N ALA A 36 40.03 -14.39 -33.53
CA ALA A 36 40.89 -14.77 -34.64
C ALA A 36 41.27 -16.26 -34.57
N VAL A 37 41.65 -16.77 -33.40
CA VAL A 37 41.96 -18.20 -33.16
C VAL A 37 40.73 -19.09 -33.42
N LYS A 38 39.54 -18.71 -32.96
CA LYS A 38 38.29 -19.44 -33.25
C LYS A 38 38.00 -19.53 -34.75
N LYS A 39 38.27 -18.44 -35.48
CA LYS A 39 38.11 -18.41 -36.94
C LYS A 39 39.15 -19.29 -37.67
N GLU A 40 40.38 -19.35 -37.16
CA GLU A 40 41.47 -20.13 -37.74
C GLU A 40 41.32 -21.64 -37.47
N CYS A 41 40.75 -22.03 -36.33
CA CYS A 41 40.61 -23.43 -35.91
C CYS A 41 39.14 -23.84 -35.68
N PRO A 42 38.24 -23.70 -36.69
CA PRO A 42 36.82 -23.90 -36.52
C PRO A 42 36.44 -25.36 -36.19
N SER A 43 37.22 -26.33 -36.66
CA SER A 43 37.00 -27.76 -36.38
C SER A 43 37.34 -28.13 -34.94
N ALA A 44 38.47 -27.63 -34.41
CA ALA A 44 38.90 -27.86 -33.03
C ALA A 44 38.04 -27.09 -32.01
N LEU A 45 37.37 -26.02 -32.45
CA LEU A 45 36.63 -25.08 -31.59
C LEU A 45 35.13 -25.00 -31.93
N ALA A 46 34.59 -26.00 -32.61
CA ALA A 46 33.22 -25.98 -33.16
C ALA A 46 32.12 -25.67 -32.12
N ASN A 47 32.34 -26.03 -30.85
CA ASN A 47 31.38 -25.87 -29.74
C ASN A 47 31.94 -25.07 -28.56
N VAL A 48 32.99 -24.28 -28.77
CA VAL A 48 33.65 -23.48 -27.72
C VAL A 48 33.54 -22.02 -28.10
N ASP A 49 33.03 -21.17 -27.22
CA ASP A 49 33.02 -19.73 -27.48
C ASP A 49 34.40 -19.12 -27.32
N ALA A 50 34.72 -18.13 -28.17
CA ALA A 50 36.04 -17.52 -28.20
C ALA A 50 36.42 -16.94 -26.83
N VAL A 51 35.42 -16.46 -26.08
CA VAL A 51 35.57 -15.89 -24.73
C VAL A 51 36.08 -16.92 -23.71
N ASP A 52 35.76 -18.20 -23.92
CA ASP A 52 36.09 -19.30 -23.00
C ASP A 52 37.52 -19.84 -23.19
N LEU A 53 38.22 -19.39 -24.23
CA LEU A 53 39.61 -19.78 -24.49
C LEU A 53 40.55 -19.12 -23.49
N THR A 54 41.36 -19.91 -22.79
CA THR A 54 42.38 -19.37 -21.88
C THR A 54 43.70 -19.17 -22.63
N VAL A 55 44.27 -17.97 -22.56
CA VAL A 55 45.49 -17.61 -23.31
C VAL A 55 46.66 -17.40 -22.35
N PHE A 56 47.76 -18.09 -22.60
CA PHE A 56 49.02 -17.99 -21.86
C PHE A 56 50.12 -17.42 -22.75
N ALA A 57 51.07 -16.71 -22.14
CA ALA A 57 52.14 -16.02 -22.84
C ALA A 57 53.04 -16.95 -23.68
N ASN A 58 53.36 -18.16 -23.18
CA ASN A 58 54.17 -19.18 -23.85
C ASN A 58 54.05 -20.55 -23.13
N ARG A 59 54.74 -21.58 -23.66
CA ARG A 59 54.72 -22.94 -23.10
C ARG A 59 55.28 -23.04 -21.69
N ALA A 60 56.34 -22.30 -21.36
CA ALA A 60 56.94 -22.33 -20.04
C ALA A 60 55.98 -21.78 -18.97
N GLU A 61 55.26 -20.69 -19.27
CA GLU A 61 54.23 -20.13 -18.38
C GLU A 61 53.03 -21.07 -18.23
N TYR A 62 52.62 -21.72 -19.32
CA TYR A 62 51.58 -22.75 -19.30
C TYR A 62 51.97 -23.94 -18.40
N ASP A 63 53.16 -24.51 -18.59
CA ASP A 63 53.63 -25.68 -17.84
C ASP A 63 53.89 -25.37 -16.35
N ALA A 64 54.33 -24.15 -16.04
CA ALA A 64 54.55 -23.70 -14.66
C ALA A 64 53.26 -23.54 -13.84
N LYS A 65 52.08 -23.59 -14.47
CA LYS A 65 50.76 -23.28 -13.87
C LYS A 65 50.77 -21.96 -13.09
N ARG A 66 51.72 -21.07 -13.40
CA ARG A 66 51.86 -19.78 -12.74
C ARG A 66 50.83 -18.83 -13.32
N SER A 67 50.15 -18.15 -12.41
CA SER A 67 49.14 -17.14 -12.68
C SER A 67 49.78 -15.94 -13.38
N VAL A 68 49.85 -15.98 -14.71
CA VAL A 68 49.80 -14.78 -15.55
C VAL A 68 48.80 -15.07 -16.67
N LEU A 69 47.53 -15.18 -16.26
CA LEU A 69 46.40 -14.89 -17.12
C LEU A 69 46.66 -13.51 -17.73
N LEU A 70 46.47 -13.34 -19.03
CA LEU A 70 46.09 -12.03 -19.52
C LEU A 70 44.65 -11.81 -19.01
N PRO A 71 44.42 -11.14 -17.86
CA PRO A 71 43.27 -11.41 -17.00
C PRO A 71 41.96 -10.84 -17.54
N GLN A 72 42.02 -10.04 -18.60
CA GLN A 72 40.90 -9.27 -19.14
C GLN A 72 40.96 -9.26 -20.67
N SER A 73 39.79 -9.23 -21.31
CA SER A 73 39.59 -9.14 -22.76
C SER A 73 40.44 -8.06 -23.45
N GLY A 74 40.73 -6.94 -22.77
CA GLY A 74 41.56 -5.84 -23.29
C GLY A 74 43.06 -5.93 -22.98
N SER A 75 43.55 -7.04 -22.44
CA SER A 75 44.98 -7.18 -22.12
C SER A 75 45.80 -7.24 -23.41
N PRO A 76 46.92 -6.51 -23.52
CA PRO A 76 47.71 -6.46 -24.74
C PRO A 76 48.45 -7.79 -24.99
N VAL A 77 48.40 -8.28 -26.22
CA VAL A 77 49.21 -9.43 -26.70
C VAL A 77 50.43 -9.00 -27.52
N THR A 78 50.74 -7.70 -27.56
CA THR A 78 51.81 -7.11 -28.37
C THR A 78 53.18 -7.76 -28.13
N ALA A 79 53.52 -8.07 -26.88
CA ALA A 79 54.81 -8.65 -26.50
C ALA A 79 54.95 -10.17 -26.77
N TYR A 80 53.88 -10.86 -27.18
CA TYR A 80 53.81 -12.33 -27.21
C TYR A 80 53.50 -12.87 -28.61
N GLY A 81 53.80 -14.15 -28.86
CA GLY A 81 53.47 -14.81 -30.13
C GLY A 81 54.21 -14.25 -31.35
N ASN A 82 55.36 -13.62 -31.18
CA ASN A 82 56.08 -12.95 -32.28
C ASN A 82 56.82 -13.93 -33.21
N ASN A 83 57.05 -15.17 -32.76
CA ASN A 83 57.63 -16.27 -33.53
C ASN A 83 57.14 -17.61 -33.01
N GLU A 84 57.44 -18.69 -33.74
CA GLU A 84 56.97 -20.05 -33.42
C GLU A 84 57.51 -20.57 -32.07
N GLU A 85 58.75 -20.23 -31.70
CA GLU A 85 59.37 -20.62 -30.43
C GLU A 85 58.70 -19.96 -29.20
N ASN A 86 58.12 -18.78 -29.38
CA ASN A 86 57.41 -18.02 -28.34
C ASN A 86 55.90 -17.93 -28.63
N ALA A 87 55.34 -18.97 -29.22
CA ALA A 87 53.92 -19.04 -29.51
C ALA A 87 53.08 -18.96 -28.22
N LEU A 88 51.97 -18.22 -28.31
CA LEU A 88 50.95 -18.16 -27.26
C LEU A 88 50.33 -19.55 -27.09
N ILE A 89 50.06 -19.97 -25.85
CA ILE A 89 49.31 -21.21 -25.61
C ILE A 89 47.85 -20.87 -25.44
N VAL A 90 46.98 -21.48 -26.25
CA VAL A 90 45.53 -21.31 -26.16
C VAL A 90 44.93 -22.62 -25.66
N GLN A 91 44.53 -22.63 -24.39
CA GLN A 91 43.90 -23.78 -23.79
C GLN A 91 42.41 -23.80 -24.12
N VAL A 92 41.99 -24.90 -24.72
CA VAL A 92 40.60 -25.21 -25.03
C VAL A 92 39.97 -25.83 -23.78
N PRO A 93 38.88 -25.25 -23.25
CA PRO A 93 38.13 -25.88 -22.17
C PRO A 93 37.61 -27.24 -22.66
N THR A 94 37.70 -28.27 -21.81
CA THR A 94 37.17 -29.58 -22.19
C THR A 94 35.67 -29.43 -22.40
N GLN A 95 35.20 -29.69 -23.62
CA GLN A 95 33.79 -29.93 -23.86
C GLN A 95 33.41 -31.10 -22.93
N ARG A 96 32.66 -30.82 -21.86
CA ARG A 96 32.03 -31.88 -21.07
C ARG A 96 31.13 -32.64 -22.04
N GLN A 97 31.66 -33.70 -22.66
CA GLN A 97 30.87 -34.92 -22.82
C GLN A 97 30.19 -35.12 -21.47
N ALA A 98 28.93 -35.50 -21.50
CA ALA A 98 28.13 -35.82 -20.33
C ALA A 98 28.71 -37.02 -19.55
N VAL A 99 29.93 -36.90 -19.04
CA VAL A 99 30.19 -37.27 -17.67
C VAL A 99 29.33 -36.29 -16.90
N VAL A 100 28.17 -36.80 -16.46
CA VAL A 100 27.41 -36.26 -15.34
C VAL A 100 28.46 -35.67 -14.38
N PRO A 101 28.66 -34.33 -14.32
CA PRO A 101 29.21 -33.79 -13.10
C PRO A 101 28.17 -34.23 -12.10
N ALA A 102 28.58 -35.08 -11.19
CA ALA A 102 27.73 -35.61 -10.17
C ALA A 102 26.69 -34.55 -9.79
N LEU A 103 25.44 -34.75 -10.23
CA LEU A 103 24.23 -34.24 -9.57
C LEU A 103 24.14 -34.83 -8.14
N SER A 104 25.25 -35.29 -7.57
CA SER A 104 25.37 -36.23 -6.46
C SER A 104 25.90 -35.56 -5.20
N GLN A 105 25.97 -34.23 -5.15
CA GLN A 105 26.13 -33.53 -3.87
C GLN A 105 24.96 -32.61 -3.51
N GLN A 106 24.13 -32.18 -4.47
CA GLN A 106 22.88 -31.49 -4.16
C GLN A 106 21.72 -32.48 -4.21
N SER A 107 21.34 -33.00 -3.04
CA SER A 107 20.10 -33.75 -2.89
C SER A 107 18.92 -32.79 -2.96
N PHE A 108 18.13 -32.88 -4.04
CA PHE A 108 16.84 -32.22 -4.13
C PHE A 108 15.78 -33.10 -3.49
N PHE A 109 14.92 -32.52 -2.68
CA PHE A 109 13.79 -33.20 -2.06
C PHE A 109 12.59 -32.26 -1.94
N TRP A 110 11.39 -32.82 -1.87
CA TRP A 110 10.20 -32.03 -1.62
C TRP A 110 10.21 -31.46 -0.20
N LYS A 111 9.89 -30.16 -0.07
CA LYS A 111 9.60 -29.52 1.20
C LYS A 111 8.63 -28.36 1.01
N GLU A 112 7.95 -28.03 2.09
CA GLU A 112 7.08 -26.85 2.13
C GLU A 112 7.89 -25.55 1.92
N PRO A 113 7.31 -24.58 1.21
CA PRO A 113 7.95 -23.29 0.97
C PRO A 113 8.10 -22.48 2.25
N LYS A 114 9.14 -21.64 2.29
CA LYS A 114 9.27 -20.61 3.33
C LYS A 114 8.20 -19.53 3.12
N SER A 115 7.79 -18.90 4.23
CA SER A 115 6.88 -17.75 4.21
C SER A 115 7.48 -16.59 3.40
N LEU A 116 6.66 -15.94 2.58
CA LEU A 116 7.04 -14.73 1.85
C LEU A 116 7.08 -13.52 2.77
N VAL A 117 6.32 -13.56 3.86
CA VAL A 117 6.27 -12.51 4.88
C VAL A 117 6.97 -12.99 6.16
N ALA A 118 7.90 -12.16 6.65
CA ALA A 118 8.63 -12.38 7.91
C ALA A 118 8.51 -11.19 8.89
N THR A 119 7.61 -10.24 8.61
CA THR A 119 7.33 -9.10 9.47
C THR A 119 6.41 -9.50 10.63
N THR A 120 6.25 -8.61 11.61
CA THR A 120 5.43 -8.85 12.81
C THR A 120 4.01 -9.31 12.48
N GLY A 121 3.41 -8.74 11.43
CA GLY A 121 2.07 -9.08 10.97
C GLY A 121 1.93 -10.48 10.37
N ALA A 122 3.04 -11.18 10.06
CA ALA A 122 3.01 -12.58 9.60
C ALA A 122 2.34 -13.51 10.63
N ASN A 123 2.44 -13.19 11.91
CA ASN A 123 1.88 -14.00 13.00
C ASN A 123 0.41 -13.66 13.31
N TRP A 124 -0.14 -12.61 12.72
CA TRP A 124 -1.55 -12.24 12.92
C TRP A 124 -2.47 -13.18 12.16
N ASP A 125 -3.67 -13.40 12.69
CA ASP A 125 -4.74 -14.16 12.06
C ASP A 125 -5.06 -13.54 10.69
N PHE A 126 -5.06 -14.39 9.65
CA PHE A 126 -5.37 -13.93 8.31
C PHE A 126 -6.83 -13.53 8.19
N GLN A 127 -7.07 -12.37 7.57
CA GLN A 127 -8.41 -11.84 7.33
C GLN A 127 -8.77 -12.03 5.87
N ASN A 128 -9.43 -13.16 5.57
CA ASN A 128 -9.83 -13.51 4.22
C ASN A 128 -10.98 -12.60 3.74
N SER A 129 -10.75 -11.91 2.63
CA SER A 129 -11.74 -11.06 1.94
C SER A 129 -12.10 -11.53 0.54
N LEU A 130 -11.54 -12.66 0.11
CA LEU A 130 -11.79 -13.17 -1.21
C LEU A 130 -13.25 -13.63 -1.32
N ASN A 131 -13.86 -13.38 -2.47
CA ASN A 131 -15.15 -13.98 -2.78
C ASN A 131 -14.94 -15.48 -3.05
N LEU A 132 -15.10 -16.29 -2.00
CA LEU A 132 -14.90 -17.73 -2.07
C LEU A 132 -15.81 -18.41 -3.10
N GLY A 133 -17.00 -17.87 -3.36
CA GLY A 133 -17.91 -18.39 -4.39
C GLY A 133 -17.36 -18.22 -5.81
N ASN A 134 -16.89 -17.01 -6.13
CA ASN A 134 -16.27 -16.72 -7.42
C ASN A 134 -14.97 -17.52 -7.59
N LEU A 135 -14.14 -17.56 -6.54
CA LEU A 135 -12.92 -18.35 -6.56
C LEU A 135 -13.23 -19.84 -6.78
N ALA A 136 -14.25 -20.39 -6.11
CA ALA A 136 -14.63 -21.80 -6.24
C ALA A 136 -15.08 -22.11 -7.68
N SER A 137 -15.86 -21.20 -8.27
CA SER A 137 -16.28 -21.30 -9.68
C SER A 137 -15.09 -21.25 -10.63
N ALA A 138 -14.13 -20.35 -10.40
CA ALA A 138 -12.94 -20.23 -11.25
C ALA A 138 -12.06 -21.48 -11.18
N ILE A 139 -11.78 -21.98 -9.97
CA ILE A 139 -11.01 -23.20 -9.72
C ILE A 139 -11.70 -24.42 -10.32
N GLY A 140 -13.02 -24.55 -10.16
CA GLY A 140 -13.80 -25.66 -10.74
C GLY A 140 -13.76 -25.68 -12.27
N ARG A 141 -13.90 -24.51 -12.92
CA ARG A 141 -13.78 -24.39 -14.38
C ARG A 141 -12.35 -24.71 -14.86
N HIS A 142 -11.34 -24.23 -14.13
CA HIS A 142 -9.93 -24.53 -14.43
C HIS A 142 -9.64 -26.03 -14.38
N TYR A 143 -10.10 -26.71 -13.32
CA TYR A 143 -9.95 -28.15 -13.16
C TYR A 143 -10.58 -28.93 -14.31
N GLN A 144 -11.83 -28.60 -14.65
CA GLN A 144 -12.53 -29.25 -15.76
C GLN A 144 -11.79 -29.04 -17.09
N ALA A 145 -11.32 -27.83 -17.36
CA ALA A 145 -10.58 -27.53 -18.57
C ALA A 145 -9.27 -28.33 -18.66
N TRP A 146 -8.51 -28.40 -17.57
CA TRP A 146 -7.27 -29.18 -17.51
C TRP A 146 -7.55 -30.69 -17.70
N ARG A 147 -8.55 -31.23 -17.00
CA ARG A 147 -8.94 -32.64 -17.11
C ARG A 147 -9.38 -33.02 -18.53
N ASP A 148 -10.06 -32.12 -19.21
CA ASP A 148 -10.51 -32.31 -20.60
C ASP A 148 -9.37 -32.08 -21.63
N GLY A 149 -8.16 -31.75 -21.19
CA GLY A 149 -7.01 -31.49 -22.06
C GLY A 149 -7.12 -30.19 -22.88
N LYS A 150 -7.95 -29.23 -22.43
CA LYS A 150 -8.06 -27.92 -23.07
C LYS A 150 -6.81 -27.10 -22.81
N THR A 151 -6.43 -26.28 -23.78
CA THR A 151 -5.25 -25.39 -23.70
C THR A 151 -5.57 -23.94 -24.06
N ASP A 152 -6.86 -23.63 -24.23
CA ASP A 152 -7.31 -22.30 -24.63
C ASP A 152 -7.14 -21.28 -23.48
N LYS A 153 -6.61 -20.10 -23.83
CA LYS A 153 -6.26 -19.03 -22.86
C LYS A 153 -7.46 -18.46 -22.10
N ARG A 154 -8.70 -18.73 -22.53
CA ARG A 154 -9.94 -18.32 -21.84
C ARG A 154 -10.48 -19.39 -20.89
N SER A 155 -9.87 -20.59 -20.89
CA SER A 155 -10.32 -21.73 -20.08
C SER A 155 -9.57 -21.87 -18.75
N HIS A 156 -8.38 -21.26 -18.64
CA HIS A 156 -7.52 -21.35 -17.46
C HIS A 156 -7.28 -19.96 -16.86
N PRO A 157 -7.65 -19.71 -15.59
CA PRO A 157 -7.41 -18.43 -14.96
C PRO A 157 -5.95 -18.33 -14.50
N LEU A 158 -5.33 -17.19 -14.78
CA LEU A 158 -4.16 -16.71 -14.04
C LEU A 158 -4.65 -15.79 -12.92
N PHE A 159 -4.38 -16.13 -11.66
CA PHE A 159 -4.77 -15.29 -10.53
C PHE A 159 -3.75 -14.17 -10.33
N VAL A 160 -4.23 -12.94 -10.18
CA VAL A 160 -3.35 -11.76 -10.11
C VAL A 160 -3.75 -10.86 -8.95
N CYS A 161 -2.80 -10.53 -8.09
CA CYS A 161 -2.95 -9.57 -7.00
C CYS A 161 -2.08 -8.32 -7.26
N LEU A 162 -2.70 -7.26 -7.77
CA LEU A 162 -2.03 -5.98 -8.04
C LEU A 162 -2.52 -4.95 -7.04
N ASP A 163 -1.60 -4.34 -6.30
CA ASP A 163 -1.94 -3.37 -5.27
C ASP A 163 -0.71 -2.55 -4.84
N GLY A 164 -0.94 -1.49 -4.08
CA GLY A 164 0.09 -0.65 -3.51
C GLY A 164 1.00 -1.35 -2.50
N PRO A 165 2.13 -0.73 -2.13
CA PRO A 165 3.00 -1.23 -1.08
C PRO A 165 2.29 -1.31 0.27
N GLY A 166 2.59 -2.36 1.06
CA GLY A 166 2.11 -2.47 2.44
C GLY A 166 0.64 -2.91 2.63
N THR A 167 -0.06 -3.30 1.56
CA THR A 167 -1.48 -3.71 1.62
C THR A 167 -1.70 -5.19 1.92
N GLY A 168 -0.64 -5.99 2.03
CA GLY A 168 -0.72 -7.42 2.42
C GLY A 168 -0.71 -8.42 1.25
N LYS A 169 -0.24 -8.04 0.06
CA LYS A 169 -0.14 -8.93 -1.10
C LYS A 169 0.66 -10.22 -0.85
N SER A 170 1.88 -10.10 -0.33
CA SER A 170 2.73 -11.25 0.00
C SER A 170 2.06 -12.14 1.05
N ARG A 171 1.31 -11.55 2.00
CA ARG A 171 0.53 -12.32 2.98
C ARG A 171 -0.63 -13.07 2.33
N LEU A 172 -1.31 -12.46 1.36
CA LEU A 172 -2.33 -13.15 0.57
C LEU A 172 -1.73 -14.36 -0.17
N LEU A 173 -0.55 -14.20 -0.79
CA LEU A 173 0.16 -15.32 -1.43
C LEU A 173 0.52 -16.43 -0.43
N ASP A 174 0.93 -16.07 0.79
CA ASP A 174 1.26 -17.06 1.81
C ASP A 174 0.07 -17.93 2.23
N GLU A 175 -1.13 -17.34 2.23
CA GLU A 175 -2.37 -17.97 2.70
C GLU A 175 -3.16 -18.61 1.54
N PHE A 176 -2.91 -18.21 0.29
CA PHE A 176 -3.65 -18.68 -0.88
C PHE A 176 -3.72 -20.21 -0.99
N PRO A 177 -2.63 -20.97 -0.81
CA PRO A 177 -2.71 -22.43 -0.78
C PRO A 177 -3.69 -22.97 0.26
N LYS A 178 -3.63 -22.44 1.49
CA LYS A 178 -4.53 -22.85 2.58
C LYS A 178 -5.98 -22.52 2.27
N ILE A 179 -6.26 -21.37 1.66
CA ILE A 179 -7.62 -21.00 1.21
C ILE A 179 -8.16 -22.03 0.24
N LEU A 180 -7.36 -22.43 -0.76
CA LEU A 180 -7.76 -23.43 -1.76
C LEU A 180 -7.91 -24.83 -1.16
N GLN A 181 -7.04 -25.20 -0.22
CA GLN A 181 -7.01 -26.51 0.41
C GLN A 181 -8.12 -26.73 1.45
N GLN A 182 -8.49 -25.67 2.19
CA GLN A 182 -9.26 -25.80 3.42
C GLN A 182 -10.49 -24.90 3.51
N GLU A 183 -10.63 -23.87 2.66
CA GLU A 183 -11.70 -22.87 2.82
C GLU A 183 -12.71 -22.89 1.68
N ILE A 184 -12.23 -23.03 0.45
CA ILE A 184 -13.05 -22.82 -0.74
C ILE A 184 -14.08 -23.93 -1.02
N PHE A 185 -13.82 -25.15 -0.55
CA PHE A 185 -14.71 -26.32 -0.65
C PHE A 185 -15.08 -26.92 0.72
N ARG A 186 -15.17 -26.08 1.77
CA ARG A 186 -15.61 -26.52 3.11
C ARG A 186 -16.97 -27.21 3.12
N ASP A 187 -17.84 -26.80 2.20
CA ASP A 187 -19.09 -27.53 1.95
C ASP A 187 -18.77 -28.81 1.18
N GLU A 188 -18.82 -29.95 1.87
CA GLU A 188 -18.53 -31.26 1.31
C GLU A 188 -19.42 -31.58 0.09
N THR A 189 -20.61 -30.98 -0.01
CA THR A 189 -21.56 -31.18 -1.11
C THR A 189 -21.20 -30.44 -2.39
N ARG A 190 -20.24 -29.49 -2.35
CA ARG A 190 -19.85 -28.65 -3.51
C ARG A 190 -18.49 -29.04 -4.08
N GLY A 191 -18.41 -29.24 -5.39
CA GLY A 191 -17.16 -29.47 -6.12
C GLY A 191 -16.82 -30.95 -6.31
N ASP A 192 -16.06 -31.25 -7.37
CA ASP A 192 -15.65 -32.60 -7.75
C ASP A 192 -14.74 -33.24 -6.66
N PRO A 193 -15.06 -34.46 -6.14
CA PRO A 193 -14.24 -35.12 -5.12
C PRO A 193 -12.78 -35.33 -5.51
N ALA A 194 -12.50 -35.64 -6.78
CA ALA A 194 -11.13 -35.84 -7.25
C ALA A 194 -10.34 -34.53 -7.27
N MET A 195 -11.00 -33.43 -7.65
CA MET A 195 -10.43 -32.08 -7.56
C MET A 195 -10.09 -31.70 -6.11
N LYS A 196 -10.99 -31.97 -5.15
CA LYS A 196 -10.75 -31.69 -3.74
C LYS A 196 -9.54 -32.46 -3.21
N GLN A 197 -9.45 -33.74 -3.54
CA GLN A 197 -8.32 -34.58 -3.15
C GLN A 197 -7.00 -34.02 -3.70
N LEU A 198 -6.98 -33.62 -4.97
CA LEU A 198 -5.81 -33.01 -5.61
C LEU A 198 -5.39 -31.70 -4.92
N LEU A 199 -6.35 -30.84 -4.56
CA LEU A 199 -6.05 -29.61 -3.82
C LEU A 199 -5.43 -29.92 -2.46
N GLN A 200 -6.02 -30.84 -1.68
CA GLN A 200 -5.55 -31.21 -0.34
C GLN A 200 -4.11 -31.73 -0.33
N THR A 201 -3.68 -32.40 -1.39
CA THR A 201 -2.31 -32.93 -1.54
C THR A 201 -1.44 -32.09 -2.48
N ALA A 202 -1.83 -30.84 -2.78
CA ALA A 202 -1.11 -30.01 -3.73
C ALA A 202 0.30 -29.63 -3.24
N TYR A 203 1.24 -29.57 -4.17
CA TYR A 203 2.60 -29.10 -3.94
C TYR A 203 2.68 -27.58 -4.09
N ASN A 204 3.08 -26.90 -3.02
CA ASN A 204 3.14 -25.43 -2.97
C ASN A 204 4.53 -24.88 -3.32
N PHE A 205 4.64 -24.03 -4.32
CA PHE A 205 5.81 -23.19 -4.54
C PHE A 205 5.52 -21.75 -4.15
N LYS A 206 6.40 -21.13 -3.36
CA LYS A 206 6.37 -19.70 -3.09
C LYS A 206 7.72 -19.11 -3.46
N ILE A 207 7.75 -18.38 -4.56
CA ILE A 207 8.96 -17.75 -5.07
C ILE A 207 8.83 -16.24 -5.03
N THR A 208 9.95 -15.55 -4.93
CA THR A 208 9.99 -14.08 -4.94
C THR A 208 11.15 -13.56 -5.76
N PHE A 209 10.96 -12.39 -6.37
CA PHE A 209 12.03 -11.62 -7.02
C PHE A 209 12.64 -10.56 -6.07
N GLU A 210 12.25 -10.58 -4.78
CA GLU A 210 12.78 -9.75 -3.69
C GLU A 210 13.42 -10.60 -2.58
N ASN A 211 13.60 -10.05 -1.38
CA ASN A 211 13.87 -10.78 -0.13
C ASN A 211 15.00 -11.83 -0.20
N GLY A 212 16.14 -11.43 -0.78
CA GLY A 212 17.34 -12.27 -0.86
C GLY A 212 17.46 -13.10 -2.14
N THR A 213 16.47 -13.05 -3.04
CA THR A 213 16.51 -13.66 -4.38
C THR A 213 16.37 -12.62 -5.49
N THR A 214 16.77 -11.37 -5.24
CA THR A 214 16.81 -10.29 -6.26
C THR A 214 17.89 -10.57 -7.33
N LYS A 215 17.67 -10.13 -8.58
CA LYS A 215 18.60 -10.34 -9.72
C LYS A 215 20.02 -9.79 -9.41
N PRO A 216 21.11 -10.43 -9.90
CA PRO A 216 21.34 -10.69 -11.33
C PRO A 216 21.92 -12.08 -11.65
N GLY A 217 21.11 -12.91 -12.30
CA GLY A 217 21.62 -14.06 -13.08
C GLY A 217 21.47 -13.74 -14.56
N ASN A 218 22.43 -14.16 -15.40
CA ASN A 218 22.33 -14.15 -16.86
C ASN A 218 21.33 -15.22 -17.34
N PHE A 219 20.11 -15.20 -16.80
CA PHE A 219 19.03 -16.04 -17.28
C PHE A 219 18.73 -15.65 -18.73
N ILE A 220 18.60 -16.65 -19.58
CA ILE A 220 18.31 -16.48 -21.01
C ILE A 220 16.96 -15.80 -21.18
N ASP A 221 15.99 -16.17 -20.33
CA ASP A 221 14.69 -15.52 -20.24
C ASP A 221 14.12 -15.52 -18.81
N PRO A 222 13.06 -14.74 -18.54
CA PRO A 222 12.40 -14.69 -17.24
C PRO A 222 11.68 -15.99 -16.82
N GLY A 223 11.32 -16.88 -17.74
CA GLY A 223 10.79 -18.21 -17.42
C GLY A 223 11.83 -19.07 -16.72
N GLN A 224 13.08 -19.03 -17.18
CA GLN A 224 14.22 -19.66 -16.51
C GLN A 224 14.44 -19.09 -15.09
N ALA A 225 14.22 -17.78 -14.92
CA ALA A 225 14.32 -17.16 -13.60
C ALA A 225 13.24 -17.68 -12.62
N ILE A 226 12.04 -17.99 -13.11
CA ILE A 226 10.95 -18.62 -12.32
C ILE A 226 11.34 -20.06 -11.97
N GLY A 227 11.71 -20.86 -12.96
CA GLY A 227 12.06 -22.27 -12.77
C GLY A 227 13.25 -22.46 -11.82
N THR A 228 14.32 -21.68 -11.95
CA THR A 228 15.45 -21.73 -11.01
C THR A 228 15.05 -21.42 -9.57
N ARG A 229 14.13 -20.49 -9.33
CA ARG A 229 13.63 -20.22 -7.97
C ARG A 229 12.78 -21.36 -7.44
N MET A 230 11.97 -22.00 -8.29
CA MET A 230 11.26 -23.22 -7.91
C MET A 230 12.23 -24.34 -7.56
N LEU A 231 13.28 -24.54 -8.36
CA LEU A 231 14.32 -25.55 -8.08
C LEU A 231 15.07 -25.25 -6.79
N TYR A 232 15.40 -23.98 -6.53
CA TYR A 232 16.04 -23.53 -5.30
C TYR A 232 15.21 -23.86 -4.05
N GLN A 233 13.88 -23.84 -4.16
CA GLN A 233 13.01 -24.27 -3.06
C GLN A 233 13.18 -25.76 -2.74
N LEU A 234 13.69 -26.60 -3.64
CA LEU A 234 13.83 -28.05 -3.40
C LEU A 234 15.16 -28.44 -2.72
N GLN A 235 15.91 -27.48 -2.19
CA GLN A 235 17.21 -27.72 -1.52
C GLN A 235 17.44 -26.79 -0.32
N ASP A 236 18.38 -27.13 0.56
CA ASP A 236 18.82 -26.32 1.72
C ASP A 236 20.35 -26.18 1.85
N SER A 237 21.11 -26.82 0.97
CA SER A 237 22.56 -26.93 1.09
C SER A 237 23.31 -25.69 0.60
N VAL A 238 22.69 -24.91 -0.29
CA VAL A 238 23.35 -23.81 -0.99
C VAL A 238 22.53 -22.53 -0.87
N VAL A 239 23.22 -21.42 -0.63
CA VAL A 239 22.62 -20.09 -0.60
C VAL A 239 22.32 -19.60 -2.02
N TRP A 240 21.30 -18.74 -2.18
CA TRP A 240 20.82 -18.29 -3.49
C TRP A 240 21.93 -17.78 -4.43
N GLY A 241 22.87 -16.98 -3.92
CA GLY A 241 23.95 -16.42 -4.73
C GLY A 241 24.82 -17.49 -5.38
N GLU A 242 25.23 -18.51 -4.63
CA GLU A 242 26.01 -19.65 -5.13
C GLU A 242 25.17 -20.54 -6.05
N PHE A 243 23.92 -20.81 -5.66
CA PHE A 243 23.00 -21.63 -6.43
C PHE A 243 22.74 -21.05 -7.83
N MET A 244 22.61 -19.73 -7.91
CA MET A 244 22.37 -18.98 -9.14
C MET A 244 23.61 -18.87 -10.04
N LEU A 245 24.84 -18.97 -9.52
CA LEU A 245 26.04 -18.92 -10.35
C LEU A 245 26.27 -20.20 -11.15
N ASP A 246 25.71 -21.33 -10.70
CA ASP A 246 25.77 -22.58 -11.43
C ASP A 246 24.70 -22.63 -12.53
N HIS A 247 25.15 -22.48 -13.78
CA HIS A 247 24.30 -22.55 -14.97
C HIS A 247 23.55 -23.89 -15.11
N ALA A 248 24.00 -24.97 -14.46
CA ALA A 248 23.25 -26.22 -14.43
C ALA A 248 21.92 -26.12 -13.65
N ASN A 249 21.79 -25.12 -12.76
CA ASN A 249 20.56 -24.83 -12.03
C ASN A 249 19.61 -23.89 -12.78
N HIS A 250 20.01 -23.42 -13.97
CA HIS A 250 19.22 -22.50 -14.78
C HIS A 250 18.15 -23.27 -15.56
N VAL A 251 17.00 -23.50 -14.93
CA VAL A 251 15.94 -24.38 -15.44
C VAL A 251 14.61 -23.64 -15.60
N VAL A 252 13.75 -24.15 -16.47
CA VAL A 252 12.36 -23.67 -16.64
C VAL A 252 11.39 -24.44 -15.72
N PRO A 253 10.21 -23.90 -15.39
CA PRO A 253 9.27 -24.53 -14.47
C PRO A 253 8.90 -25.97 -14.83
N GLU A 254 8.74 -26.31 -16.11
CA GLU A 254 8.40 -27.65 -16.59
C GLU A 254 9.46 -28.69 -16.23
N GLN A 255 10.74 -28.29 -16.24
CA GLN A 255 11.85 -29.16 -15.82
C GLN A 255 11.79 -29.41 -14.31
N VAL A 256 11.40 -28.40 -13.53
CA VAL A 256 11.20 -28.54 -12.07
C VAL A 256 10.01 -29.45 -11.77
N LEU A 257 8.90 -29.30 -12.49
CA LEU A 257 7.72 -30.18 -12.34
C LEU A 257 8.07 -31.64 -12.65
N SER A 258 8.86 -31.87 -13.69
CA SER A 258 9.36 -33.21 -14.05
C SER A 258 10.27 -33.78 -12.96
N LYS A 259 11.16 -32.97 -12.40
CA LYS A 259 12.04 -33.35 -11.29
C LYS A 259 11.24 -33.60 -10.00
N LEU A 260 10.22 -32.79 -9.71
CA LEU A 260 9.32 -32.98 -8.58
C LEU A 260 8.60 -34.33 -8.67
N SER A 261 8.02 -34.64 -9.84
CA SER A 261 7.40 -35.95 -10.12
C SER A 261 8.35 -37.11 -9.85
N ALA A 262 9.62 -37.00 -10.27
CA ALA A 262 10.62 -38.03 -10.01
C ALA A 262 10.97 -38.16 -8.51
N ILE A 263 11.06 -37.05 -7.78
CA ILE A 263 11.40 -37.03 -6.35
C ILE A 263 10.25 -37.57 -5.49
N THR A 264 9.00 -37.25 -5.84
CA THR A 264 7.82 -37.65 -5.06
C THR A 264 7.22 -38.98 -5.49
N GLY A 265 7.60 -39.49 -6.67
CA GLY A 265 7.01 -40.68 -7.27
C GLY A 265 5.57 -40.48 -7.73
N THR A 266 5.14 -39.23 -7.92
CA THR A 266 3.76 -38.88 -8.32
C THR A 266 3.69 -38.65 -9.82
N ASP A 267 2.79 -39.35 -10.50
CA ASP A 267 2.55 -39.11 -11.93
C ASP A 267 2.05 -37.67 -12.17
N PRO A 268 2.55 -36.96 -13.21
CA PRO A 268 2.13 -35.59 -13.48
C PRO A 268 0.60 -35.43 -13.62
N SER A 269 -0.11 -36.42 -14.17
CA SER A 269 -1.59 -36.37 -14.31
C SER A 269 -2.34 -36.49 -12.98
N GLN A 270 -1.66 -36.89 -11.90
CA GLN A 270 -2.21 -36.99 -10.54
C GLN A 270 -1.63 -35.91 -9.62
N MET A 271 -0.94 -34.93 -10.19
CA MET A 271 -0.27 -33.88 -9.44
C MET A 271 -1.03 -32.56 -9.55
N CYS A 272 -1.22 -31.90 -8.40
CA CYS A 272 -1.63 -30.51 -8.33
C CYS A 272 -0.46 -29.67 -7.80
N VAL A 273 -0.22 -28.52 -8.43
CA VAL A 273 0.82 -27.59 -8.00
C VAL A 273 0.22 -26.20 -7.85
N ILE A 274 0.51 -25.53 -6.74
CA ILE A 274 0.12 -24.14 -6.49
C ILE A 274 1.39 -23.29 -6.50
N LEU A 275 1.56 -22.46 -7.53
CA LEU A 275 2.71 -21.58 -7.68
C LEU A 275 2.32 -20.14 -7.32
N CYS A 276 2.91 -19.65 -6.24
CA CYS A 276 2.80 -18.27 -5.77
C CYS A 276 4.06 -17.49 -6.17
N VAL A 277 3.88 -16.45 -6.99
CA VAL A 277 4.97 -15.62 -7.50
C VAL A 277 4.86 -14.21 -6.96
N ASP A 278 5.78 -13.84 -6.08
CA ASP A 278 5.80 -12.50 -5.47
C ASP A 278 6.77 -11.55 -6.17
N SER A 279 6.45 -10.26 -6.09
CA SER A 279 7.31 -9.16 -6.49
C SER A 279 7.72 -9.13 -7.96
N LEU A 280 6.82 -9.53 -8.87
CA LEU A 280 7.10 -9.51 -10.32
C LEU A 280 7.53 -8.14 -10.84
N GLN A 281 7.11 -7.03 -10.21
CA GLN A 281 7.51 -5.66 -10.57
C GLN A 281 9.02 -5.41 -10.53
N LYS A 282 9.82 -6.30 -9.92
CA LYS A 282 11.29 -6.19 -9.92
C LYS A 282 11.92 -6.60 -11.25
N LEU A 283 11.18 -7.26 -12.12
CA LEU A 283 11.62 -7.48 -13.48
C LEU A 283 11.54 -6.16 -14.26
N PRO A 284 12.53 -5.86 -15.13
CA PRO A 284 12.45 -4.76 -16.08
C PRO A 284 11.08 -4.71 -16.74
N HIS A 285 10.42 -3.59 -16.54
CA HIS A 285 9.06 -3.32 -16.98
C HIS A 285 9.04 -2.04 -17.81
N GLU A 286 8.28 -2.09 -18.89
CA GLU A 286 7.98 -0.94 -19.74
C GLU A 286 6.47 -0.98 -19.98
N ALA A 287 5.78 0.11 -19.65
CA ALA A 287 4.33 0.19 -19.73
C ALA A 287 3.82 -0.15 -21.15
N GLY A 288 2.84 -1.05 -21.23
CA GLY A 288 2.26 -1.55 -22.48
C GLY A 288 3.18 -2.46 -23.31
N SER A 289 4.45 -2.65 -22.92
CA SER A 289 5.44 -3.38 -23.71
C SER A 289 5.34 -4.89 -23.52
N LYS A 290 4.99 -5.57 -24.61
CA LYS A 290 4.99 -7.05 -24.70
C LYS A 290 6.40 -7.66 -24.82
N ARG A 291 7.44 -6.83 -24.82
CA ARG A 291 8.86 -7.25 -24.94
C ARG A 291 9.62 -7.08 -23.62
N SER A 292 8.99 -6.51 -22.60
CA SER A 292 9.58 -6.35 -21.28
C SER A 292 9.82 -7.71 -20.63
N GLU A 293 10.84 -7.81 -19.77
CA GLU A 293 11.09 -9.04 -19.02
C GLU A 293 9.91 -9.40 -18.11
N PHE A 294 9.26 -8.39 -17.53
CA PHE A 294 8.02 -8.60 -16.80
C PHE A 294 6.96 -9.31 -17.65
N TYR A 295 6.70 -8.81 -18.86
CA TYR A 295 5.67 -9.41 -19.71
C TYR A 295 6.07 -10.81 -20.17
N THR A 296 7.35 -11.05 -20.47
CA THR A 296 7.83 -12.39 -20.80
C THR A 296 7.63 -13.35 -19.63
N ALA A 297 7.94 -12.96 -18.38
CA ALA A 297 7.63 -13.79 -17.20
C ALA A 297 6.13 -14.06 -17.07
N PHE A 298 5.31 -13.02 -17.22
CA PHE A 298 3.85 -13.13 -17.16
C PHE A 298 3.31 -14.07 -18.25
N ALA A 299 3.84 -13.98 -19.48
CA ALA A 299 3.50 -14.85 -20.59
C ALA A 299 3.93 -16.30 -20.33
N SER A 300 5.13 -16.52 -19.77
CA SER A 300 5.58 -17.87 -19.35
C SER A 300 4.63 -18.47 -18.32
N LEU A 301 4.15 -17.69 -17.35
CA LEU A 301 3.16 -18.16 -16.38
C LEU A 301 1.82 -18.51 -17.05
N CYS A 302 1.37 -17.71 -18.03
CA CYS A 302 0.18 -18.02 -18.83
C CYS A 302 0.36 -19.35 -19.59
N ASP A 303 1.48 -19.53 -20.28
CA ASP A 303 1.73 -20.75 -21.05
C ASP A 303 1.76 -21.98 -20.13
N LEU A 304 2.34 -21.83 -18.94
CA LEU A 304 2.41 -22.87 -17.93
C LEU A 304 1.02 -23.31 -17.44
N VAL A 305 0.10 -22.37 -17.13
CA VAL A 305 -1.28 -22.73 -16.71
C VAL A 305 -2.11 -23.35 -17.83
N ASN A 306 -1.81 -23.00 -19.09
CA ASN A 306 -2.59 -23.46 -20.24
C ASN A 306 -2.13 -24.83 -20.77
N ALA A 307 -0.87 -25.23 -20.56
CA ALA A 307 -0.30 -26.41 -21.22
C ALA A 307 0.37 -27.43 -20.29
N SER A 308 0.38 -27.20 -18.97
CA SER A 308 1.00 -28.12 -18.01
C SER A 308 0.32 -29.50 -17.98
N LYS A 309 1.13 -30.55 -17.88
CA LYS A 309 0.64 -31.93 -17.66
C LYS A 309 0.05 -32.13 -16.28
N CYS A 310 0.59 -31.45 -15.26
CA CYS A 310 -0.02 -31.40 -13.94
C CYS A 310 -1.04 -30.27 -13.84
N TRP A 311 -1.99 -30.41 -12.93
CA TRP A 311 -2.95 -29.35 -12.68
C TRP A 311 -2.28 -28.20 -11.94
N LEU A 312 -1.91 -27.15 -12.68
CA LEU A 312 -1.16 -26.04 -12.14
C LEU A 312 -2.06 -24.82 -11.88
N ILE A 313 -2.03 -24.33 -10.65
CA ILE A 313 -2.72 -23.10 -10.24
C ILE A 313 -1.65 -22.05 -9.97
N VAL A 314 -1.68 -20.93 -10.71
CA VAL A 314 -0.72 -19.85 -10.53
C VAL A 314 -1.41 -18.61 -9.99
N ILE A 315 -0.82 -18.05 -8.93
CA ILE A 315 -1.12 -16.71 -8.44
C ILE A 315 0.14 -15.87 -8.45
N CYS A 316 0.06 -14.66 -8.99
CA CYS A 316 1.17 -13.71 -8.94
C CYS A 316 0.77 -12.39 -8.30
N ALA A 317 1.71 -11.78 -7.56
CA ALA A 317 1.54 -10.47 -6.98
C ALA A 317 2.55 -9.46 -7.55
N ALA A 318 2.10 -8.23 -7.71
CA ALA A 318 2.99 -7.12 -8.03
C ALA A 318 2.56 -5.82 -7.37
N THR A 319 3.55 -4.99 -7.02
CA THR A 319 3.32 -3.60 -6.62
C THR A 319 3.26 -2.72 -7.85
N ILE A 320 2.12 -2.06 -8.07
CA ILE A 320 1.90 -1.19 -9.23
C ILE A 320 1.61 0.25 -8.79
N SER A 321 1.82 1.19 -9.71
CA SER A 321 1.50 2.62 -9.53
C SER A 321 0.96 3.26 -10.81
N GLN A 322 0.67 2.42 -11.80
CA GLN A 322 0.20 2.76 -13.12
C GLN A 322 -1.05 1.92 -13.42
N PRO A 323 -1.84 2.25 -14.46
CA PRO A 323 -3.03 1.50 -14.81
C PRO A 323 -2.76 0.00 -14.97
N VAL A 324 -3.72 -0.83 -14.56
CA VAL A 324 -3.59 -2.30 -14.64
C VAL A 324 -3.39 -2.77 -16.09
N ASP A 325 -4.13 -2.18 -17.03
CA ASP A 325 -4.03 -2.56 -18.44
C ASP A 325 -2.69 -2.17 -19.06
N GLU A 326 -2.13 -1.02 -18.67
CA GLU A 326 -0.78 -0.61 -19.07
C GLU A 326 0.28 -1.50 -18.41
N PHE A 327 0.05 -1.93 -17.17
CA PHE A 327 1.00 -2.76 -16.44
C PHE A 327 1.09 -4.18 -17.02
N LEU A 328 -0.06 -4.82 -17.23
CA LEU A 328 -0.13 -6.21 -17.69
C LEU A 328 -0.06 -6.36 -19.22
N ALA A 329 -0.18 -5.26 -19.96
CA ALA A 329 -0.45 -5.22 -21.40
C ALA A 329 -1.71 -6.02 -21.82
N ALA A 330 -2.25 -5.70 -23.00
CA ALA A 330 -3.43 -6.36 -23.54
C ALA A 330 -3.15 -7.84 -23.88
N SER A 331 -3.85 -8.76 -23.20
CA SER A 331 -3.80 -10.20 -23.44
C SER A 331 -5.21 -10.81 -23.34
N PRO A 332 -5.56 -11.80 -24.19
CA PRO A 332 -6.82 -12.50 -24.09
C PRO A 332 -6.88 -13.49 -22.91
N GLN A 333 -5.74 -13.77 -22.24
CA GLN A 333 -5.69 -14.68 -21.10
C GLN A 333 -6.77 -14.32 -20.08
N TRP A 334 -7.53 -15.33 -19.63
CA TRP A 334 -8.42 -15.16 -18.49
C TRP A 334 -7.60 -14.85 -17.24
N ARG A 335 -7.80 -13.64 -16.70
CA ARG A 335 -7.16 -13.13 -15.48
C ARG A 335 -8.22 -13.00 -14.41
N GLU A 336 -7.98 -13.61 -13.25
CA GLU A 336 -8.83 -13.45 -12.07
C GLU A 336 -8.14 -12.50 -11.10
N MET A 337 -8.65 -11.27 -11.01
CA MET A 337 -8.09 -10.22 -10.16
C MET A 337 -8.51 -10.44 -8.71
N LEU A 338 -7.53 -10.60 -7.84
CA LEU A 338 -7.73 -10.75 -6.39
C LEU A 338 -7.31 -9.46 -5.69
N GLN A 339 -8.15 -9.00 -4.77
CA GLN A 339 -7.90 -7.79 -4.00
C GLN A 339 -7.55 -8.13 -2.54
N THR A 340 -6.56 -7.42 -2.00
CA THR A 340 -6.31 -7.42 -0.55
C THR A 340 -7.45 -6.74 0.19
N THR A 341 -7.59 -6.97 1.50
CA THR A 341 -8.61 -6.29 2.32
C THR A 341 -8.04 -5.13 3.13
N SER A 342 -8.89 -4.17 3.45
CA SER A 342 -8.69 -3.37 4.66
C SER A 342 -8.83 -4.30 5.87
N LEU A 343 -7.79 -4.34 6.71
CA LEU A 343 -7.77 -5.17 7.90
C LEU A 343 -8.71 -4.58 8.96
N LYS A 344 -9.56 -5.44 9.54
CA LYS A 344 -10.15 -5.17 10.85
C LYS A 344 -9.07 -5.23 11.92
N ARG A 345 -9.45 -4.90 13.16
CA ARG A 345 -8.56 -4.96 14.33
C ARG A 345 -7.82 -6.32 14.38
N PRO A 346 -6.47 -6.33 14.26
CA PRO A 346 -5.68 -7.55 14.16
C PRO A 346 -5.78 -8.46 15.38
N LYS A 347 -5.66 -9.76 15.14
CA LYS A 347 -5.75 -10.80 16.17
C LYS A 347 -4.63 -11.81 16.05
N ILE A 348 -4.32 -12.52 17.13
CA ILE A 348 -3.49 -13.73 17.17
C ILE A 348 -4.30 -14.78 17.92
N ASN A 349 -4.63 -15.89 17.25
CA ASN A 349 -5.47 -16.96 17.81
C ASN A 349 -6.80 -16.43 18.38
N GLY A 350 -7.43 -15.51 17.65
CA GLY A 350 -8.69 -14.86 18.02
C GLY A 350 -8.56 -13.75 19.07
N ARG A 351 -7.40 -13.58 19.71
CA ARG A 351 -7.15 -12.54 20.72
C ARG A 351 -6.62 -11.28 20.08
N ASP A 352 -7.07 -10.13 20.55
CA ASP A 352 -6.63 -8.84 20.02
C ASP A 352 -5.12 -8.65 20.22
N VAL A 353 -4.44 -8.20 19.16
CA VAL A 353 -3.01 -7.90 19.22
C VAL A 353 -2.72 -6.71 20.14
N PHE A 354 -3.62 -5.73 20.16
CA PHE A 354 -3.44 -4.47 20.89
C PHE A 354 -3.95 -4.51 22.33
N ASP A 355 -4.66 -5.57 22.75
CA ASP A 355 -5.08 -5.74 24.16
C ASP A 355 -3.89 -5.88 25.12
N THR A 356 -2.72 -6.25 24.60
CA THR A 356 -1.46 -6.28 25.35
C THR A 356 -0.98 -4.90 25.82
N PHE A 357 -1.53 -3.82 25.24
CA PHE A 357 -1.21 -2.44 25.55
C PHE A 357 -2.33 -1.77 26.36
N ASP A 358 -2.64 -2.34 27.53
CA ASP A 358 -3.61 -1.74 28.45
C ASP A 358 -2.97 -0.64 29.28
N TYR A 359 -2.89 0.56 28.71
CA TYR A 359 -2.45 1.77 29.40
C TYR A 359 -3.57 2.41 30.26
N GLY A 360 -4.58 1.63 30.67
CA GLY A 360 -5.73 2.10 31.43
C GLY A 360 -6.70 2.95 30.60
N ASN A 361 -6.63 2.87 29.26
CA ASN A 361 -7.55 3.58 28.36
C ASN A 361 -7.66 2.90 26.99
N GLY A 362 -8.36 1.76 26.93
CA GLY A 362 -8.56 1.00 25.69
C GLY A 362 -9.20 1.79 24.54
N ALA A 363 -9.92 2.89 24.84
CA ALA A 363 -10.50 3.75 23.81
C ALA A 363 -9.44 4.55 23.03
N LEU A 364 -8.35 4.98 23.68
CA LEU A 364 -7.24 5.66 23.00
C LEU A 364 -6.49 4.71 22.06
N THR A 365 -6.21 3.49 22.53
CA THR A 365 -5.61 2.45 21.69
C THR A 365 -6.51 2.12 20.50
N GLN A 366 -7.82 1.99 20.72
CA GLN A 366 -8.77 1.76 19.64
C GLN A 366 -8.79 2.91 18.63
N LEU A 367 -8.65 4.16 19.08
CA LEU A 367 -8.57 5.31 18.17
C LEU A 367 -7.34 5.23 17.27
N LEU A 368 -6.16 4.93 17.83
CA LEU A 368 -4.93 4.74 17.06
C LEU A 368 -5.09 3.64 16.01
N VAL A 369 -5.69 2.50 16.38
CA VAL A 369 -5.97 1.40 15.44
C VAL A 369 -6.92 1.86 14.33
N ASN A 370 -7.98 2.59 14.67
CA ASN A 370 -8.94 3.11 13.70
C ASN A 370 -8.30 4.14 12.75
N ASP A 371 -7.37 4.97 13.25
CA ASP A 371 -6.66 5.95 12.44
C ASP A 371 -5.81 5.29 11.33
N MET A 372 -5.35 4.05 11.56
CA MET A 372 -4.63 3.26 10.55
C MET A 372 -5.55 2.73 9.44
N GLY A 373 -6.87 2.79 9.61
CA GLY A 373 -7.87 2.50 8.57
C GLY A 373 -7.76 1.11 7.94
N GLY A 374 -7.20 0.14 8.68
CA GLY A 374 -6.96 -1.22 8.20
C GLY A 374 -5.82 -1.36 7.19
N HIS A 375 -4.98 -0.34 7.01
CA HIS A 375 -3.77 -0.46 6.20
C HIS A 375 -2.74 -1.34 6.91
N GLY A 376 -2.47 -2.52 6.36
CA GLY A 376 -1.69 -3.57 7.01
C GLY A 376 -0.37 -3.08 7.57
N ARG A 377 0.41 -2.36 6.76
CA ARG A 377 1.69 -1.84 7.23
C ARG A 377 1.59 -0.73 8.28
N ALA A 378 0.56 0.11 8.21
CA ALA A 378 0.39 1.18 9.19
C ALA A 378 0.05 0.60 10.57
N LEU A 379 -0.75 -0.48 10.59
CA LEU A 379 -1.01 -1.27 11.80
C LEU A 379 0.25 -1.94 12.34
N GLU A 380 1.11 -2.50 11.48
CA GLU A 380 2.39 -3.08 11.92
C GLU A 380 3.31 -2.02 12.56
N GLU A 381 3.45 -0.85 11.92
CA GLU A 381 4.28 0.23 12.47
C GLU A 381 3.70 0.75 13.79
N LEU A 382 2.36 0.88 13.90
CA LEU A 382 1.71 1.21 15.16
C LEU A 382 2.04 0.17 16.24
N PHE A 383 1.93 -1.12 15.93
CA PHE A 383 2.26 -2.18 16.87
C PHE A 383 3.73 -2.10 17.32
N ASN A 384 4.66 -1.94 16.38
CA ASN A 384 6.10 -1.86 16.69
C ASN A 384 6.43 -0.65 17.57
N VAL A 385 5.85 0.53 17.26
CA VAL A 385 6.02 1.73 18.07
C VAL A 385 5.44 1.52 19.47
N MET A 386 4.25 0.94 19.59
CA MET A 386 3.64 0.67 20.90
C MET A 386 4.46 -0.34 21.71
N LEU A 387 5.04 -1.36 21.07
CA LEU A 387 5.90 -2.35 21.69
C LEU A 387 7.21 -1.76 22.20
N GLN A 388 7.85 -0.88 21.44
CA GLN A 388 9.08 -0.19 21.86
C GLN A 388 8.86 0.72 23.08
N ASN A 389 7.65 1.24 23.24
CA ASN A 389 7.28 2.10 24.37
C ASN A 389 6.61 1.31 25.52
N GLN A 390 6.59 -0.02 25.46
CA GLN A 390 5.98 -0.84 26.49
C GLN A 390 6.66 -0.62 27.85
N GLY A 391 5.85 -0.44 28.90
CA GLY A 391 6.33 -0.12 30.26
C GLY A 391 6.62 1.37 30.50
N GLN A 392 6.56 2.20 29.46
CA GLN A 392 6.59 3.65 29.59
C GLN A 392 5.17 4.21 29.74
N ALA A 393 5.06 5.47 30.15
CA ALA A 393 3.77 6.14 30.17
C ALA A 393 3.29 6.37 28.73
N PHE A 394 2.03 6.03 28.46
CA PHE A 394 1.46 6.19 27.13
C PHE A 394 1.35 7.66 26.73
N GLU A 395 1.97 8.05 25.62
CA GLU A 395 1.90 9.38 25.04
C GLU A 395 1.31 9.33 23.62
N PHE A 396 0.07 9.81 23.44
CA PHE A 396 -0.67 9.68 22.19
C PHE A 396 0.00 10.39 21.00
N ILE A 397 0.42 11.65 21.18
CA ILE A 397 1.04 12.45 20.11
C ILE A 397 2.39 11.85 19.67
N PRO A 398 3.33 11.55 20.59
CA PRO A 398 4.58 10.88 20.23
C PRO A 398 4.37 9.55 19.50
N VAL A 399 3.41 8.72 19.93
CA VAL A 399 3.09 7.46 19.23
C VAL A 399 2.67 7.74 17.80
N MET A 400 1.69 8.62 17.57
CA MET A 400 1.25 8.98 16.21
C MET A 400 2.38 9.57 15.36
N HIS A 401 3.20 10.44 15.95
CA HIS A 401 4.33 11.06 15.26
C HIS A 401 5.38 10.02 14.84
N ASN A 402 5.71 9.08 15.73
CA ASN A 402 6.67 8.01 15.45
C ASN A 402 6.14 7.05 14.38
N VAL A 403 4.84 6.74 14.39
CA VAL A 403 4.21 5.95 13.33
C VAL A 403 4.30 6.65 11.98
N LEU A 404 3.99 7.96 11.92
CA LEU A 404 4.14 8.76 10.70
C LEU A 404 5.58 8.74 10.19
N ALA A 405 6.56 8.92 11.08
CA ALA A 405 7.98 8.88 10.74
C ALA A 405 8.39 7.50 10.20
N ALA A 406 7.97 6.42 10.86
CA ALA A 406 8.26 5.06 10.45
C ALA A 406 7.68 4.72 9.07
N ILE A 407 6.41 5.10 8.81
CA ILE A 407 5.79 4.88 7.49
C ILE A 407 6.53 5.65 6.41
N ARG A 408 6.93 6.92 6.66
CA ARG A 408 7.69 7.73 5.69
C ARG A 408 9.04 7.09 5.37
N GLN A 409 9.77 6.65 6.40
CA GLN A 409 11.09 6.05 6.23
C GLN A 409 11.01 4.72 5.47
N ALA A 410 10.02 3.90 5.76
CA ALA A 410 9.87 2.60 5.13
C ALA A 410 9.37 2.70 3.67
N TYR A 411 8.65 3.77 3.31
CA TYR A 411 8.00 3.89 2.01
C TYR A 411 8.08 5.30 1.39
N PRO A 412 9.27 5.76 0.99
CA PRO A 412 9.42 7.07 0.34
C PRO A 412 8.61 7.18 -0.96
N ALA A 413 8.40 6.07 -1.67
CA ALA A 413 7.57 6.03 -2.89
C ALA A 413 6.10 6.35 -2.62
N ILE A 414 5.54 5.95 -1.46
CA ILE A 414 4.18 6.32 -1.07
C ILE A 414 4.07 7.84 -0.97
N VAL A 415 5.03 8.48 -0.29
CA VAL A 415 5.05 9.94 -0.10
C VAL A 415 5.14 10.67 -1.45
N ALA A 416 6.00 10.19 -2.35
CA ALA A 416 6.14 10.75 -3.70
C ALA A 416 4.83 10.65 -4.51
N GLN A 417 4.13 9.50 -4.44
CA GLN A 417 2.85 9.33 -5.12
C GLN A 417 1.75 10.24 -4.55
N MET A 418 1.73 10.44 -3.23
CA MET A 418 0.72 11.29 -2.59
C MET A 418 0.75 12.75 -3.08
N GLN A 419 1.92 13.25 -3.52
CA GLN A 419 2.05 14.60 -4.07
C GLN A 419 1.16 14.82 -5.31
N SER A 420 1.02 13.83 -6.19
CA SER A 420 0.21 13.93 -7.41
C SER A 420 -1.27 13.60 -7.19
N MET A 421 -1.63 13.02 -6.05
CA MET A 421 -2.98 12.50 -5.76
C MET A 421 -3.91 13.49 -5.05
N LYS A 422 -3.60 14.78 -5.02
CA LYS A 422 -4.39 15.79 -4.31
C LYS A 422 -5.89 15.73 -4.59
N GLN A 423 -6.25 15.68 -5.87
CA GLN A 423 -7.67 15.64 -6.26
C GLN A 423 -8.36 14.34 -5.84
N ALA A 424 -7.63 13.22 -5.75
CA ALA A 424 -8.19 11.95 -5.29
C ALA A 424 -8.49 11.96 -3.79
N PHE A 425 -7.56 12.48 -2.97
CA PHE A 425 -7.80 12.69 -1.54
C PHE A 425 -8.94 13.70 -1.30
N LEU A 426 -9.01 14.79 -2.07
CA LEU A 426 -10.13 15.72 -1.99
C LEU A 426 -11.48 15.05 -2.33
N ALA A 427 -11.49 14.15 -3.32
CA ALA A 427 -12.67 13.36 -3.65
C ALA A 427 -13.07 12.37 -2.54
N VAL A 428 -12.10 11.82 -1.80
CA VAL A 428 -12.37 11.01 -0.59
C VAL A 428 -13.01 11.87 0.50
N ILE A 429 -12.50 13.08 0.78
CA ILE A 429 -13.08 13.99 1.78
C ILE A 429 -14.48 14.45 1.40
N SER A 430 -14.68 14.82 0.13
CA SER A 430 -15.97 15.28 -0.36
C SER A 430 -16.96 14.14 -0.56
N ARG A 431 -16.52 12.89 -0.39
CA ARG A 431 -17.32 11.68 -0.62
C ARG A 431 -17.92 11.64 -2.03
N ARG A 432 -17.21 12.25 -2.99
CA ARG A 432 -17.61 12.37 -4.39
C ARG A 432 -17.83 10.98 -4.98
N ARG A 433 -18.93 10.82 -5.72
CA ARG A 433 -19.17 9.63 -6.53
C ARG A 433 -18.21 9.61 -7.71
N VAL A 434 -17.64 8.45 -7.99
CA VAL A 434 -16.67 8.23 -9.05
C VAL A 434 -17.07 7.03 -9.90
N ASP A 435 -16.66 7.07 -11.15
CA ASP A 435 -16.86 6.03 -12.16
C ASP A 435 -15.58 5.87 -13.01
N GLY A 436 -15.59 4.97 -13.98
CA GLY A 436 -14.43 4.71 -14.85
C GLY A 436 -13.94 5.93 -15.65
N ASN A 437 -14.78 6.96 -15.82
CA ASN A 437 -14.43 8.19 -16.55
C ASN A 437 -13.93 9.31 -15.63
N SER A 438 -13.94 9.08 -14.31
CA SER A 438 -13.55 10.07 -13.34
C SER A 438 -12.05 10.37 -13.38
N LEU A 439 -11.72 11.66 -13.44
CA LEU A 439 -10.36 12.19 -13.41
C LEU A 439 -10.06 12.91 -12.10
N PHE A 440 -8.78 12.87 -11.71
CA PHE A 440 -8.20 13.46 -10.51
C PHE A 440 -6.93 14.23 -10.89
N GLY A 441 -7.12 15.41 -11.50
CA GLY A 441 -6.03 16.08 -12.21
C GLY A 441 -5.70 15.31 -13.48
N ASN A 442 -4.46 14.86 -13.62
CA ASN A 442 -4.02 14.05 -14.77
C ASN A 442 -4.19 12.54 -14.55
N LEU A 443 -4.69 12.13 -13.38
CA LEU A 443 -4.82 10.73 -13.01
C LEU A 443 -6.23 10.19 -13.31
N THR A 444 -6.32 9.00 -13.87
CA THR A 444 -7.56 8.24 -14.01
C THR A 444 -7.93 7.54 -12.70
N LEU A 445 -9.18 7.09 -12.57
CA LEU A 445 -9.61 6.25 -11.45
C LEU A 445 -8.72 5.01 -11.28
N ASP A 446 -8.39 4.33 -12.38
CA ASP A 446 -7.55 3.13 -12.33
C ASP A 446 -6.14 3.42 -11.81
N GLN A 447 -5.54 4.56 -12.20
CA GLN A 447 -4.25 5.00 -11.65
C GLN A 447 -4.34 5.28 -10.15
N VAL A 448 -5.43 5.91 -9.71
CA VAL A 448 -5.63 6.25 -8.29
C VAL A 448 -5.73 5.01 -7.42
N ILE A 449 -6.52 4.01 -7.83
CA ILE A 449 -6.70 2.78 -7.04
C ILE A 449 -5.50 1.85 -7.13
N SER A 450 -4.79 1.85 -8.26
CA SER A 450 -3.61 1.00 -8.50
C SER A 450 -2.47 1.31 -7.53
N CYS A 451 -2.34 2.56 -7.07
CA CYS A 451 -1.36 2.94 -6.04
C CYS A 451 -1.60 2.26 -4.68
N GLY A 452 -2.78 1.67 -4.43
CA GLY A 452 -3.16 0.97 -3.19
C GLY A 452 -3.30 1.82 -1.93
N LEU A 453 -3.12 3.14 -2.05
CA LEU A 453 -3.33 4.11 -0.97
C LEU A 453 -4.81 4.47 -0.79
N ILE A 454 -5.54 4.48 -1.91
CA ILE A 454 -6.95 4.81 -1.97
C ILE A 454 -7.67 3.60 -2.58
N ARG A 455 -8.79 3.21 -1.96
CA ARG A 455 -9.62 2.09 -2.41
C ARG A 455 -10.93 2.60 -2.94
N LEU A 456 -11.50 1.86 -3.89
CA LEU A 456 -12.87 2.08 -4.35
C LEU A 456 -13.82 1.20 -3.52
N ASP A 457 -14.78 1.83 -2.87
CA ASP A 457 -15.87 1.20 -2.12
C ASP A 457 -17.20 1.60 -2.77
N GLY A 458 -17.75 0.67 -3.55
CA GLY A 458 -18.87 0.94 -4.45
C GLY A 458 -18.52 2.02 -5.48
N THR A 459 -19.03 3.23 -5.27
CA THR A 459 -18.78 4.41 -6.13
C THR A 459 -17.99 5.51 -5.41
N GLN A 460 -17.41 5.22 -4.24
CA GLN A 460 -16.72 6.21 -3.43
C GLN A 460 -15.28 5.79 -3.16
N LEU A 461 -14.40 6.77 -3.10
CA LEU A 461 -13.01 6.55 -2.70
C LEU A 461 -12.89 6.55 -1.16
N GLN A 462 -12.07 5.65 -0.64
CA GLN A 462 -11.78 5.48 0.79
C GLN A 462 -10.26 5.46 1.01
N CYS A 463 -9.79 6.05 2.11
CA CYS A 463 -8.42 5.85 2.58
C CYS A 463 -8.32 6.04 4.10
N PRO A 464 -7.27 5.53 4.76
CA PRO A 464 -7.03 5.75 6.18
C PRO A 464 -6.82 7.21 6.58
N PHE A 465 -7.17 7.57 7.82
CA PHE A 465 -6.87 8.87 8.41
C PHE A 465 -5.36 9.15 8.45
N ILE A 466 -4.54 8.14 8.78
CA ILE A 466 -3.09 8.28 8.87
C ILE A 466 -2.46 8.77 7.55
N LEU A 467 -3.05 8.42 6.40
CA LEU A 467 -2.58 8.92 5.11
C LEU A 467 -2.85 10.42 4.94
N TYR A 468 -3.94 10.96 5.48
CA TYR A 468 -4.13 12.42 5.49
C TYR A 468 -3.08 13.13 6.32
N MET A 469 -2.67 12.53 7.44
CA MET A 469 -1.63 13.07 8.29
C MET A 469 -0.24 12.99 7.63
N LEU A 470 -0.04 12.09 6.65
CA LEU A 470 1.19 12.06 5.86
C LEU A 470 1.30 13.22 4.87
N LEU A 471 0.18 13.80 4.42
CA LEU A 471 0.13 14.94 3.48
C LEU A 471 0.73 16.23 4.07
N GLU A 472 0.87 16.29 5.38
CA GLU A 472 1.41 17.40 6.16
C GLU A 472 2.94 17.32 6.24
N THR A 473 3.63 17.59 5.13
CA THR A 473 5.09 17.81 5.14
C THR A 473 5.48 19.05 4.36
N HIS A 474 6.60 19.66 4.75
CA HIS A 474 7.19 20.84 4.09
C HIS A 474 7.50 20.60 2.60
N ASP A 475 7.54 19.35 2.16
CA ASP A 475 7.86 18.90 0.80
C ASP A 475 6.63 18.54 -0.05
N ILE A 476 5.40 18.58 0.51
CA ILE A 476 4.16 18.33 -0.25
C ILE A 476 3.47 19.69 -0.49
N PRO A 477 3.25 20.12 -1.75
CA PRO A 477 2.81 21.48 -2.10
C PRO A 477 1.30 21.68 -1.88
N TRP A 478 0.78 21.28 -0.72
CA TRP A 478 -0.59 21.55 -0.33
C TRP A 478 -0.58 22.82 0.52
N SER A 479 -1.40 23.80 0.16
CA SER A 479 -1.58 25.02 0.95
C SER A 479 -1.92 24.68 2.40
N LYS A 480 -1.50 25.49 3.39
CA LYS A 480 -1.86 25.34 4.82
C LYS A 480 -3.38 25.14 5.07
N HIS A 481 -4.23 25.57 4.12
CA HIS A 481 -5.70 25.44 4.16
C HIS A 481 -6.25 24.12 3.60
N ALA A 482 -5.41 23.33 2.91
CA ALA A 482 -5.74 22.01 2.35
C ALA A 482 -5.27 20.85 3.25
N THR A 483 -4.66 21.16 4.38
CA THR A 483 -4.18 20.21 5.38
C THR A 483 -5.04 20.34 6.64
N TYR A 484 -5.58 19.23 7.14
CA TYR A 484 -6.42 19.21 8.35
C TYR A 484 -5.62 19.59 9.61
N ALA A 485 -4.39 19.12 9.68
CA ALA A 485 -3.36 19.49 10.64
C ALA A 485 -2.21 20.12 9.84
N PRO A 486 -1.81 21.38 10.10
CA PRO A 486 -0.55 21.94 9.58
C PRO A 486 0.60 21.71 10.56
N ALA A 487 1.81 21.37 10.08
CA ALA A 487 2.90 20.75 10.87
C ALA A 487 3.30 21.50 12.16
N GLU A 488 2.97 22.78 12.22
CA GLU A 488 3.14 23.70 13.35
C GLU A 488 2.08 23.49 14.46
N ARG A 489 1.08 22.62 14.26
CA ARG A 489 -0.09 22.40 15.12
C ARG A 489 -0.36 20.91 15.43
N LEU A 490 0.54 20.30 16.20
CA LEU A 490 0.35 18.96 16.80
C LEU A 490 -0.96 18.82 17.63
N GLU A 491 -1.64 19.93 17.93
CA GLU A 491 -2.97 19.96 18.54
C GLU A 491 -4.03 19.19 17.73
N ASP A 492 -3.87 19.09 16.41
CA ASP A 492 -4.84 18.42 15.54
C ASP A 492 -4.74 16.89 15.58
N LEU A 493 -3.65 16.35 16.15
CA LEU A 493 -3.49 14.93 16.47
C LEU A 493 -4.18 14.54 17.78
N LYS A 494 -4.49 15.52 18.64
CA LYS A 494 -5.01 15.24 19.98
C LYS A 494 -6.38 14.55 19.90
N PRO A 495 -6.63 13.54 20.74
CA PRO A 495 -7.86 12.76 20.69
C PRO A 495 -9.08 13.57 21.19
N TRP A 496 -8.96 14.34 22.28
CA TRP A 496 -10.06 15.16 22.80
C TRP A 496 -10.05 16.57 22.21
N GLN A 497 -10.67 16.68 21.04
CA GLN A 497 -10.93 17.96 20.37
C GLN A 497 -12.33 18.48 20.71
N LEU A 498 -12.53 19.80 20.61
CA LEU A 498 -13.88 20.35 20.64
C LEU A 498 -14.65 19.90 19.40
N TRP A 499 -15.86 19.39 19.61
CA TRP A 499 -16.69 18.83 18.53
C TRP A 499 -17.06 19.89 17.49
N GLU A 500 -17.40 21.10 17.94
CA GLU A 500 -17.69 22.24 17.07
C GLU A 500 -16.46 22.61 16.23
N HIS A 501 -15.28 22.58 16.86
CA HIS A 501 -14.02 22.94 16.21
C HIS A 501 -13.61 21.90 15.17
N PHE A 502 -13.75 20.61 15.49
CA PHE A 502 -13.57 19.49 14.56
C PHE A 502 -14.44 19.68 13.31
N ASN A 503 -15.73 19.94 13.48
CA ASN A 503 -16.66 20.15 12.37
C ASN A 503 -16.31 21.39 11.54
N CYS A 504 -15.85 22.45 12.19
CA CYS A 504 -15.39 23.64 11.49
C CYS A 504 -14.18 23.36 10.58
N LYS A 505 -13.15 22.68 11.12
CA LYS A 505 -11.97 22.27 10.34
C LYS A 505 -12.34 21.32 9.20
N PHE A 506 -13.23 20.36 9.47
CA PHE A 506 -13.68 19.41 8.46
C PHE A 506 -14.43 20.11 7.30
N ARG A 507 -15.32 21.07 7.59
CA ARG A 507 -16.02 21.86 6.56
C ARG A 507 -15.06 22.71 5.72
N VAL A 508 -14.03 23.29 6.35
CA VAL A 508 -12.96 24.00 5.64
C VAL A 508 -12.20 23.04 4.71
N LEU A 509 -11.88 21.83 5.17
CA LEU A 509 -11.25 20.83 4.32
C LEU A 509 -12.13 20.42 3.14
N LYS A 510 -13.45 20.21 3.34
CA LYS A 510 -14.40 19.93 2.26
C LYS A 510 -14.43 21.03 1.19
N SER A 511 -14.32 22.30 1.58
CA SER A 511 -14.32 23.43 0.62
C SER A 511 -13.23 23.30 -0.44
N GLN A 512 -12.09 22.69 -0.09
CA GLN A 512 -10.95 22.55 -0.99
C GLN A 512 -11.25 21.64 -2.18
N ALA A 513 -12.21 20.72 -2.05
CA ALA A 513 -12.63 19.82 -3.12
C ALA A 513 -13.51 20.50 -4.18
N PHE A 514 -14.12 21.64 -3.85
CA PHE A 514 -15.13 22.31 -4.67
C PHE A 514 -14.79 23.76 -5.00
N ALA A 515 -13.63 24.25 -4.56
CA ALA A 515 -13.25 25.64 -4.72
C ALA A 515 -12.85 25.97 -6.17
N GLN A 516 -13.86 26.04 -7.03
CA GLN A 516 -13.82 26.45 -8.42
C GLN A 516 -14.85 27.57 -8.63
N GLU A 517 -14.83 28.23 -9.78
CA GLU A 517 -15.79 29.31 -10.07
C GLU A 517 -17.20 28.79 -10.39
N GLU A 518 -17.34 27.49 -10.68
CA GLU A 518 -18.62 26.90 -11.05
C GLU A 518 -19.55 26.69 -9.84
N PRO A 519 -20.86 26.98 -9.97
CA PRO A 519 -21.82 26.68 -8.93
C PRO A 519 -21.98 25.17 -8.68
N VAL A 520 -21.82 24.75 -7.44
CA VAL A 520 -21.99 23.35 -6.98
C VAL A 520 -23.28 23.21 -6.18
N LEU A 521 -23.84 21.99 -6.10
CA LEU A 521 -24.96 21.77 -5.19
C LEU A 521 -24.46 21.73 -3.75
N TRP A 522 -25.19 22.39 -2.85
CA TRP A 522 -24.89 22.35 -1.42
C TRP A 522 -24.96 20.92 -0.85
N THR A 523 -25.84 20.09 -1.42
CA THR A 523 -25.93 18.66 -1.09
C THR A 523 -24.68 17.87 -1.48
N ASP A 524 -23.94 18.28 -2.52
CA ASP A 524 -22.66 17.68 -2.89
C ASP A 524 -21.56 18.07 -1.91
N ILE A 525 -21.53 19.33 -1.45
CA ILE A 525 -20.59 19.80 -0.42
C ILE A 525 -20.77 18.99 0.87
N HIS A 526 -22.02 18.78 1.26
CA HIS A 526 -22.38 18.01 2.46
C HIS A 526 -22.71 16.55 2.17
N HIS A 527 -22.20 15.98 1.08
CA HIS A 527 -22.49 14.59 0.73
C HIS A 527 -22.20 13.65 1.90
N GLY A 528 -23.12 12.70 2.12
CA GLY A 528 -23.15 11.82 3.29
C GLY A 528 -24.05 12.32 4.42
N ALA A 529 -24.43 13.60 4.45
CA ALA A 529 -25.44 14.12 5.36
C ALA A 529 -26.85 13.68 4.94
N ARG A 530 -27.80 13.79 5.86
CA ARG A 530 -29.22 13.59 5.56
C ARG A 530 -29.89 14.95 5.35
N PHE A 531 -30.63 15.12 4.27
CA PHE A 531 -31.17 16.41 3.85
C PHE A 531 -32.69 16.47 3.97
N GLY A 532 -33.20 17.65 4.35
CA GLY A 532 -34.59 18.02 4.16
C GLY A 532 -34.84 18.78 2.86
N ASP A 533 -36.05 19.29 2.70
CA ASP A 533 -36.49 19.98 1.49
C ASP A 533 -35.73 21.30 1.24
N GLY A 534 -35.59 21.72 -0.01
CA GLY A 534 -34.97 23.01 -0.35
C GLY A 534 -33.44 23.07 -0.25
N CYS A 535 -32.76 21.96 0.06
CA CYS A 535 -31.30 21.86 0.17
C CYS A 535 -30.57 21.74 -1.17
N ASN A 536 -31.25 21.38 -2.26
CA ASN A 536 -30.69 21.30 -3.62
C ASN A 536 -30.43 22.69 -4.23
N ARG A 537 -29.64 23.52 -3.53
CA ARG A 537 -29.28 24.88 -3.94
C ARG A 537 -27.91 24.89 -4.59
N ARG A 538 -27.79 25.63 -5.69
CA ARG A 538 -26.50 25.90 -6.33
C ARG A 538 -25.81 27.09 -5.68
N VAL A 539 -24.59 26.88 -5.22
CA VAL A 539 -23.79 27.85 -4.46
C VAL A 539 -22.40 27.97 -5.06
N ILE A 540 -21.81 29.17 -4.99
CA ILE A 540 -20.40 29.38 -5.32
C ILE A 540 -19.57 29.01 -4.09
N GLU A 541 -18.89 27.87 -4.14
CA GLU A 541 -18.01 27.43 -3.07
C GLU A 541 -16.61 28.02 -3.27
N ARG A 542 -16.05 28.63 -2.22
CA ARG A 542 -14.72 29.25 -2.25
C ARG A 542 -13.78 28.49 -1.34
N GLN A 543 -12.47 28.61 -1.54
CA GLN A 543 -11.49 28.09 -0.57
C GLN A 543 -11.70 28.79 0.77
N LEU A 544 -12.11 28.04 1.77
CA LEU A 544 -12.38 28.57 3.10
C LEU A 544 -11.12 28.59 3.96
N THR A 545 -11.08 29.55 4.88
CA THR A 545 -10.18 29.56 6.04
C THR A 545 -11.00 29.45 7.32
N TYR A 546 -10.40 28.95 8.38
CA TYR A 546 -11.03 28.90 9.71
C TYR A 546 -10.60 30.11 10.54
N ALA A 547 -11.54 30.80 11.17
CA ALA A 547 -11.23 31.83 12.17
C ALA A 547 -12.14 31.74 13.39
N LEU A 548 -11.58 32.10 14.55
CA LEU A 548 -12.32 32.33 15.77
C LEU A 548 -12.91 33.74 15.73
N ALA A 549 -14.20 33.88 16.02
CA ALA A 549 -14.81 35.19 16.11
C ALA A 549 -14.34 35.93 17.37
N ASP A 550 -13.77 37.12 17.20
CA ASP A 550 -13.31 37.98 18.31
C ASP A 550 -14.47 38.59 19.12
N LYS A 551 -15.64 38.68 18.48
CA LYS A 551 -16.87 39.21 19.06
C LYS A 551 -18.08 38.48 18.50
N ARG A 552 -19.16 38.46 19.27
CA ARG A 552 -20.45 37.86 18.89
C ARG A 552 -21.00 38.47 17.60
N MET A 553 -21.51 37.61 16.71
CA MET A 553 -22.11 38.02 15.43
C MET A 553 -23.50 37.40 15.23
N PRO A 554 -24.46 38.14 14.66
CA PRO A 554 -25.73 37.55 14.24
C PRO A 554 -25.51 36.46 13.18
N THR A 555 -25.97 35.25 13.46
CA THR A 555 -25.88 34.10 12.54
C THR A 555 -26.97 34.12 11.46
N LYS A 556 -28.10 34.79 11.73
CA LYS A 556 -29.18 34.95 10.76
C LYS A 556 -28.83 35.99 9.69
N THR A 557 -29.12 35.67 8.45
CA THR A 557 -29.19 36.66 7.38
C THR A 557 -30.18 37.78 7.71
N LYS A 558 -29.76 39.04 7.58
CA LYS A 558 -30.63 40.23 7.59
C LYS A 558 -30.24 41.19 6.46
N GLY A 559 -31.15 41.40 5.50
CA GLY A 559 -31.12 42.45 4.47
C GLY A 559 -29.75 42.75 3.85
N PHE A 560 -29.34 41.97 2.84
CA PHE A 560 -28.05 42.21 2.15
C PHE A 560 -28.08 43.42 1.22
N LYS A 561 -26.94 44.12 1.12
CA LYS A 561 -26.63 44.94 -0.06
C LYS A 561 -26.01 44.01 -1.11
N LYS A 562 -26.45 44.12 -2.37
CA LYS A 562 -25.94 43.32 -3.49
C LYS A 562 -24.39 43.36 -3.52
N GLY A 563 -23.74 42.20 -3.49
CA GLY A 563 -22.28 42.07 -3.61
C GLY A 563 -21.46 42.14 -2.31
N ARG A 564 -22.05 42.26 -1.11
CA ARG A 564 -21.31 42.24 0.17
C ARG A 564 -22.03 41.51 1.28
N CYS A 565 -21.32 40.59 1.93
CA CYS A 565 -21.75 39.99 3.19
C CYS A 565 -21.66 41.02 4.34
N SER A 566 -22.66 41.04 5.22
CA SER A 566 -22.77 41.97 6.36
C SER A 566 -21.81 41.66 7.52
N CYS A 567 -21.19 40.48 7.57
CA CYS A 567 -20.25 40.13 8.63
C CYS A 567 -18.82 40.66 8.42
N GLY A 568 -18.58 41.50 7.39
CA GLY A 568 -17.25 42.08 7.14
C GLY A 568 -16.19 41.05 6.75
N ASN A 569 -16.62 39.86 6.38
CA ASN A 569 -15.77 38.71 6.13
C ASN A 569 -15.33 38.73 4.66
N ASP A 570 -14.03 38.97 4.44
CA ASP A 570 -13.41 39.25 3.14
C ASP A 570 -13.89 38.31 2.03
N GLN A 571 -14.85 38.77 1.23
CA GLN A 571 -15.36 38.09 0.02
C GLN A 571 -15.92 36.67 0.23
N GLY A 572 -16.34 36.28 1.45
CA GLY A 572 -16.92 34.96 1.73
C GLY A 572 -15.92 33.80 1.80
N LYS A 573 -14.65 34.08 2.13
CA LYS A 573 -13.57 33.07 2.18
C LYS A 573 -13.28 32.52 3.58
N CYS A 574 -14.09 32.82 4.59
CA CYS A 574 -13.78 32.44 5.96
C CYS A 574 -15.01 31.86 6.66
N PHE A 575 -14.79 30.75 7.36
CA PHE A 575 -15.75 30.08 8.22
C PHE A 575 -15.53 30.53 9.67
N LEU A 576 -16.52 31.21 10.24
CA LEU A 576 -16.41 31.85 11.54
C LEU A 576 -17.01 30.97 12.63
N TYR A 577 -16.17 30.57 13.59
CA TYR A 577 -16.58 29.84 14.78
C TYR A 577 -16.80 30.76 15.98
N GLN A 578 -17.92 30.59 16.68
CA GLN A 578 -18.34 31.37 17.83
C GLN A 578 -18.33 30.49 19.10
N PRO A 579 -17.33 30.62 20.00
CA PRO A 579 -17.25 29.81 21.19
C PRO A 579 -18.45 30.06 22.14
N ALA A 580 -18.92 28.99 22.79
CA ALA A 580 -20.24 28.85 23.43
C ALA A 580 -20.54 29.76 24.64
N ASP A 581 -19.70 30.73 25.00
CA ASP A 581 -19.97 31.67 26.09
C ASP A 581 -21.01 32.71 25.63
N GLY A 582 -22.29 32.33 25.72
CA GLY A 582 -23.43 33.21 25.44
C GLY A 582 -23.96 33.21 23.99
N SER A 583 -23.91 32.07 23.29
CA SER A 583 -24.54 31.92 21.96
C SER A 583 -26.04 32.25 22.03
N PRO A 584 -26.59 33.13 21.17
CA PRO A 584 -28.03 33.23 21.08
C PRO A 584 -28.63 32.01 20.41
N SER A 585 -27.87 31.24 19.60
CA SER A 585 -28.45 30.17 18.78
C SER A 585 -27.59 29.36 17.78
N GLY A 586 -26.48 29.85 17.18
CA GLY A 586 -25.66 29.05 16.24
C GLY A 586 -24.16 29.07 16.56
N ASP A 587 -23.45 27.97 16.30
CA ASP A 587 -22.06 27.76 16.76
C ASP A 587 -21.01 28.22 15.73
N ALA A 588 -21.32 28.10 14.44
CA ALA A 588 -20.49 28.63 13.37
C ALA A 588 -21.34 29.04 12.17
N PHE A 589 -20.82 29.94 11.32
CA PHE A 589 -21.49 30.28 10.07
C PHE A 589 -20.49 30.78 9.02
N LEU A 590 -20.85 30.60 7.75
CA LEU A 590 -20.20 31.27 6.63
C LEU A 590 -21.24 31.90 5.71
N CYS A 591 -20.77 32.80 4.85
CA CYS A 591 -21.59 33.41 3.83
C CYS A 591 -21.38 32.71 2.50
N LEU A 592 -22.47 32.18 1.94
CA LEU A 592 -22.51 31.59 0.62
C LEU A 592 -23.14 32.54 -0.39
N GLU A 593 -22.67 32.47 -1.63
CA GLU A 593 -23.27 33.17 -2.75
C GLU A 593 -24.14 32.19 -3.54
N GLY A 594 -25.45 32.44 -3.59
CA GLY A 594 -26.35 31.68 -4.45
C GLY A 594 -26.19 32.07 -5.91
N ALA A 595 -26.19 31.10 -6.81
CA ALA A 595 -26.03 31.34 -8.25
C ALA A 595 -27.08 32.31 -8.84
N THR A 596 -28.25 32.41 -8.19
CA THR A 596 -29.40 33.19 -8.69
C THR A 596 -29.96 34.21 -7.69
N LYS A 597 -29.60 34.12 -6.40
CA LYS A 597 -30.32 34.82 -5.31
C LYS A 597 -29.44 35.71 -4.42
N GLY A 598 -28.17 35.92 -4.79
CA GLY A 598 -27.24 36.70 -3.98
C GLY A 598 -26.78 35.94 -2.73
N PHE A 599 -26.26 36.66 -1.74
CA PHE A 599 -25.67 36.06 -0.54
C PHE A 599 -26.72 35.54 0.45
N PHE A 600 -26.38 34.51 1.22
CA PHE A 600 -27.10 33.99 2.38
C PHE A 600 -26.12 33.26 3.33
N HIS A 601 -26.58 32.79 4.48
CA HIS A 601 -25.71 32.09 5.43
C HIS A 601 -25.90 30.57 5.38
N GLU A 602 -24.79 29.85 5.51
CA GLU A 602 -24.74 28.46 5.95
C GLU A 602 -24.40 28.47 7.44
N VAL A 603 -25.34 28.03 8.28
CA VAL A 603 -25.25 28.07 9.75
C VAL A 603 -25.11 26.67 10.29
N HIS A 604 -24.09 26.46 11.12
CA HIS A 604 -23.76 25.19 11.75
C HIS A 604 -24.07 25.25 13.23
N GLN A 605 -24.64 24.17 13.73
CA GLN A 605 -24.88 23.99 15.14
C GLN A 605 -24.53 22.55 15.55
N CYS A 606 -23.91 22.40 16.71
CA CYS A 606 -23.57 21.12 17.31
C CYS A 606 -24.40 20.92 18.57
N LYS A 607 -25.01 19.74 18.71
CA LYS A 607 -25.77 19.38 19.90
C LYS A 607 -25.38 17.99 20.37
N CYS A 608 -24.89 17.93 21.60
CA CYS A 608 -24.83 16.68 22.35
C CYS A 608 -26.13 16.54 23.12
N VAL A 609 -26.98 15.58 22.72
CA VAL A 609 -28.27 15.35 23.38
C VAL A 609 -28.29 13.91 23.90
N GLU A 610 -28.94 13.69 25.05
CA GLU A 610 -29.22 12.34 25.54
C GLU A 610 -30.58 11.89 24.99
N GLY A 611 -30.64 10.71 24.37
CA GLY A 611 -31.85 10.19 23.73
C GLY A 611 -32.04 10.67 22.28
N ASN A 612 -33.26 10.55 21.74
CA ASN A 612 -33.59 10.96 20.37
C ASN A 612 -33.95 12.45 20.30
N LEU A 613 -33.53 13.13 19.24
CA LEU A 613 -33.90 14.51 18.99
C LEU A 613 -35.20 14.58 18.18
N SER A 614 -36.23 15.26 18.71
CA SER A 614 -37.51 15.46 18.01
C SER A 614 -37.43 16.56 16.94
N LEU A 615 -38.34 16.52 15.96
CA LEU A 615 -38.47 17.58 14.96
C LEU A 615 -38.75 18.95 15.59
N ASP A 616 -39.60 19.00 16.62
CA ASP A 616 -39.94 20.26 17.28
C ASP A 616 -38.71 20.92 17.90
N VAL A 617 -37.85 20.13 18.56
CA VAL A 617 -36.59 20.62 19.14
C VAL A 617 -35.67 21.10 18.03
N PHE A 618 -35.59 20.37 16.91
CA PHE A 618 -34.82 20.81 15.76
C PHE A 618 -35.31 22.14 15.21
N GLU A 619 -36.62 22.27 14.94
CA GLU A 619 -37.21 23.46 14.35
C GLU A 619 -37.00 24.67 15.26
N GLN A 620 -37.12 24.49 16.57
CA GLN A 620 -36.79 25.52 17.55
C GLN A 620 -35.33 25.96 17.45
N GLU A 621 -34.38 25.04 17.35
CA GLU A 621 -32.95 25.36 17.19
C GLU A 621 -32.66 26.02 15.83
N ARG A 622 -33.31 25.56 14.76
CA ARG A 622 -33.20 26.15 13.42
C ARG A 622 -33.75 27.58 13.37
N LEU A 623 -34.95 27.82 13.92
CA LEU A 623 -35.58 29.14 14.00
C LEU A 623 -34.79 30.11 14.87
N LYS A 624 -34.11 29.57 15.88
CA LYS A 624 -33.15 30.27 16.71
C LYS A 624 -31.93 30.67 15.87
N ALA A 625 -31.29 29.74 15.15
CA ALA A 625 -29.96 29.93 14.56
C ALA A 625 -29.95 30.59 13.17
N ALA A 626 -30.92 30.25 12.33
CA ALA A 626 -30.91 30.52 10.90
C ALA A 626 -32.16 31.28 10.45
N GLY A 627 -32.01 32.16 9.46
CA GLY A 627 -33.13 32.81 8.78
C GLY A 627 -33.95 31.83 7.93
N PRO A 628 -35.10 32.26 7.37
CA PRO A 628 -35.91 31.42 6.48
C PRO A 628 -35.14 30.97 5.23
N ASP A 629 -34.34 31.86 4.65
CA ASP A 629 -33.54 31.61 3.45
C ASP A 629 -32.17 31.01 3.72
N ASP A 630 -31.73 30.91 4.98
CA ASP A 630 -30.43 30.36 5.34
C ASP A 630 -30.45 28.82 5.26
N LEU A 631 -29.30 28.26 4.92
CA LEU A 631 -29.05 26.82 5.02
C LEU A 631 -28.58 26.51 6.44
N PHE A 632 -29.16 25.49 7.06
CA PHE A 632 -28.87 25.10 8.44
C PHE A 632 -28.41 23.66 8.51
N ILE A 633 -27.33 23.40 9.24
CA ILE A 633 -26.83 22.05 9.48
C ILE A 633 -26.69 21.80 10.97
N LEU A 634 -27.31 20.70 11.43
CA LEU A 634 -27.19 20.23 12.81
C LEU A 634 -26.33 18.98 12.86
N TYR A 635 -25.20 19.10 13.57
CA TYR A 635 -24.40 17.95 14.00
C TYR A 635 -24.93 17.45 15.34
N CYS A 636 -25.27 16.18 15.41
CA CYS A 636 -25.83 15.62 16.63
C CYS A 636 -25.20 14.29 16.99
N THR A 637 -25.01 14.07 18.29
CA THR A 637 -24.60 12.76 18.81
C THR A 637 -25.77 11.78 18.90
N SER A 638 -27.02 12.27 18.92
CA SER A 638 -28.26 11.49 19.00
C SER A 638 -28.75 10.99 17.65
N LEU A 639 -29.60 9.95 17.67
CA LEU A 639 -30.36 9.51 16.50
C LEU A 639 -31.53 10.47 16.23
N VAL A 640 -31.72 10.82 14.95
CA VAL A 640 -32.89 11.59 14.48
C VAL A 640 -33.77 10.67 13.65
N THR A 641 -34.88 10.18 14.21
CA THR A 641 -35.74 9.19 13.53
C THR A 641 -36.82 9.80 12.64
N ALA A 642 -36.84 11.12 12.52
CA ALA A 642 -37.92 11.83 11.86
C ALA A 642 -37.77 11.96 10.34
N ASP A 643 -38.91 12.19 9.67
CA ASP A 643 -38.94 12.51 8.25
C ASP A 643 -38.40 13.94 8.02
N LEU A 644 -37.29 14.02 7.31
CA LEU A 644 -36.56 15.26 7.10
C LEU A 644 -37.18 16.14 6.03
N CYS A 645 -38.06 15.61 5.17
CA CYS A 645 -38.70 16.38 4.10
C CYS A 645 -39.49 17.57 4.68
N LEU A 646 -39.95 17.46 5.92
CA LEU A 646 -40.67 18.51 6.64
C LEU A 646 -39.81 19.71 7.05
N LEU A 647 -38.48 19.62 6.91
CA LEU A 647 -37.55 20.64 7.39
C LEU A 647 -36.87 21.38 6.23
N PRO A 648 -37.33 22.60 5.89
CA PRO A 648 -36.77 23.34 4.77
C PRO A 648 -35.35 23.84 5.07
N ASN A 649 -34.51 23.80 4.03
CA ASN A 649 -33.16 24.33 3.99
C ASN A 649 -32.27 23.77 5.11
N SER A 650 -32.46 22.50 5.45
CA SER A 650 -31.91 21.87 6.65
C SER A 650 -31.20 20.54 6.36
N ALA A 651 -30.06 20.29 7.01
CA ALA A 651 -29.34 19.03 6.95
C ALA A 651 -28.94 18.51 8.33
N PHE A 652 -28.72 17.20 8.42
CA PHE A 652 -28.35 16.48 9.62
C PHE A 652 -27.09 15.66 9.41
N VAL A 653 -26.22 15.71 10.42
CA VAL A 653 -25.07 14.81 10.53
C VAL A 653 -25.14 14.14 11.91
N ASP A 654 -25.85 13.03 11.95
CA ASP A 654 -26.00 12.18 13.13
C ASP A 654 -25.16 10.90 13.03
N ALA A 655 -25.07 10.15 14.14
CA ALA A 655 -24.25 8.94 14.22
C ALA A 655 -24.58 7.86 13.18
N THR A 656 -25.75 7.86 12.56
CA THR A 656 -26.10 6.90 11.49
C THR A 656 -25.40 7.18 10.17
N CYS A 657 -24.94 8.41 9.96
CA CYS A 657 -24.37 8.85 8.70
C CYS A 657 -22.91 9.33 8.81
N TRP A 658 -22.28 9.19 9.98
CA TRP A 658 -20.90 9.65 10.20
C TRP A 658 -19.87 8.98 9.31
N GLU A 659 -19.97 7.67 9.07
CA GLU A 659 -19.10 6.99 8.10
C GLU A 659 -19.29 7.57 6.69
N ALA A 660 -20.54 7.80 6.30
CA ALA A 660 -20.86 8.34 4.98
C ALA A 660 -20.45 9.81 4.81
N TYR A 661 -20.46 10.61 5.89
CA TYR A 661 -20.17 12.06 5.88
C TYR A 661 -18.70 12.39 6.16
N TYR A 662 -18.12 11.80 7.21
CA TYR A 662 -16.73 12.07 7.63
C TYR A 662 -15.71 11.16 6.95
N GLY A 663 -16.13 9.99 6.46
CA GLY A 663 -15.24 8.98 5.88
C GLY A 663 -14.05 8.69 6.80
N PRO A 664 -12.80 9.00 6.38
CA PRO A 664 -11.59 8.75 7.17
C PRO A 664 -11.62 9.35 8.58
N PHE A 665 -12.39 10.41 8.80
CA PHE A 665 -12.45 11.14 10.08
C PHE A 665 -13.54 10.60 11.01
N ALA A 666 -14.34 9.61 10.59
CA ALA A 666 -15.48 9.11 11.35
C ALA A 666 -15.08 8.56 12.72
N ALA A 667 -13.96 7.83 12.81
CA ALA A 667 -13.48 7.28 14.08
C ALA A 667 -13.18 8.37 15.13
N ARG A 668 -12.64 9.52 14.69
CA ARG A 668 -12.38 10.69 15.56
C ARG A 668 -13.68 11.29 16.06
N ALA A 669 -14.69 11.39 15.20
CA ALA A 669 -16.03 11.81 15.57
C ALA A 669 -16.69 10.89 16.62
N PHE A 670 -16.62 9.57 16.39
CA PHE A 670 -17.11 8.57 17.36
C PHE A 670 -16.37 8.63 18.68
N PHE A 671 -15.07 8.89 18.68
CA PHE A 671 -14.28 9.05 19.89
C PHE A 671 -14.74 10.26 20.71
N ILE A 672 -14.84 11.44 20.09
CA ILE A 672 -15.25 12.69 20.77
C ILE A 672 -16.63 12.54 21.42
N LYS A 673 -17.57 11.84 20.76
CA LYS A 673 -18.89 11.55 21.31
C LYS A 673 -18.86 10.56 22.47
N SER A 674 -18.16 9.44 22.29
CA SER A 674 -18.38 8.25 23.12
C SER A 674 -17.41 8.13 24.29
N VAL A 675 -16.31 8.87 24.26
CA VAL A 675 -15.27 8.81 25.29
C VAL A 675 -15.34 10.04 26.18
N PRO A 676 -15.63 9.87 27.49
CA PRO A 676 -15.68 10.97 28.44
C PRO A 676 -14.44 11.85 28.40
N LEU A 677 -14.63 13.17 28.57
CA LEU A 677 -13.52 14.10 28.81
C LEU A 677 -12.70 13.65 30.03
N PRO A 678 -11.37 13.83 30.00
CA PRO A 678 -10.50 13.55 31.15
C PRO A 678 -10.96 14.30 32.39
N CYS A 679 -10.78 13.69 33.56
CA CYS A 679 -11.06 14.35 34.83
C CYS A 679 -9.86 15.20 35.23
N ILE A 680 -10.06 16.51 35.41
CA ILE A 680 -8.98 17.45 35.74
C ILE A 680 -8.26 17.08 37.06
N ASN A 681 -8.98 16.41 37.97
CA ASN A 681 -8.49 16.06 39.29
C ASN A 681 -7.81 14.69 39.31
N THR A 682 -8.32 13.70 38.59
CA THR A 682 -7.89 12.29 38.73
C THR A 682 -7.14 11.73 37.53
N SER A 683 -7.29 12.31 36.32
CA SER A 683 -6.52 11.86 35.16
C SER A 683 -5.01 12.04 35.36
N SER A 684 -4.20 11.20 34.71
CA SER A 684 -2.75 11.33 34.77
C SER A 684 -2.29 12.64 34.13
N GLU A 685 -1.11 13.15 34.50
CA GLU A 685 -0.60 14.39 33.92
C GLU A 685 -0.53 14.32 32.39
N ILE A 686 -0.07 13.19 31.86
CA ILE A 686 0.06 12.97 30.42
C ILE A 686 -1.31 12.95 29.74
N GLN A 687 -2.33 12.36 30.35
CA GLN A 687 -3.70 12.39 29.81
C GLN A 687 -4.28 13.81 29.73
N LEU A 688 -3.90 14.72 30.64
CA LEU A 688 -4.36 16.11 30.56
C LEU A 688 -3.85 16.81 29.30
N GLU A 689 -2.67 16.45 28.83
CA GLU A 689 -2.05 17.03 27.63
C GLU A 689 -2.72 16.55 26.33
N PHE A 690 -3.47 15.45 26.39
CA PHE A 690 -4.26 14.95 25.25
C PHE A 690 -5.51 15.79 24.94
N VAL A 691 -5.82 16.77 25.79
CA VAL A 691 -6.90 17.72 25.56
C VAL A 691 -6.40 18.88 24.70
N GLU A 692 -7.15 19.20 23.64
CA GLU A 692 -6.84 20.34 22.78
C GLU A 692 -6.71 21.62 23.61
N GLY A 693 -5.69 22.44 23.33
CA GLY A 693 -5.41 23.70 24.02
C GLY A 693 -4.63 23.55 25.33
N VAL A 694 -4.21 22.33 25.69
CA VAL A 694 -3.42 22.05 26.90
C VAL A 694 -2.01 21.64 26.50
N GLY A 695 -1.05 22.56 26.64
CA GLY A 695 0.37 22.25 26.48
C GLY A 695 1.07 21.90 27.81
N PRO A 696 2.39 21.60 27.77
CA PRO A 696 3.17 21.20 28.95
C PRO A 696 3.06 22.19 30.12
N ALA A 697 3.00 23.50 29.82
CA ALA A 697 2.89 24.54 30.84
C ALA A 697 1.53 24.53 31.56
N TYR A 698 0.43 24.25 30.85
CA TYR A 698 -0.90 24.16 31.46
C TYR A 698 -1.05 22.86 32.24
N ARG A 699 -0.57 21.75 31.68
CA ARG A 699 -0.47 20.44 32.36
C ARG A 699 0.18 20.56 33.73
N ALA A 700 1.38 21.12 33.79
CA ALA A 700 2.13 21.28 35.03
C ALA A 700 1.40 22.17 36.07
N ARG A 701 0.71 23.22 35.63
CA ARG A 701 -0.09 24.08 36.52
C ARG A 701 -1.30 23.33 37.07
N ILE A 702 -2.00 22.57 36.24
CA ILE A 702 -3.16 21.76 36.66
C ILE A 702 -2.71 20.73 37.70
N ALA A 703 -1.65 19.96 37.38
CA ALA A 703 -1.10 18.93 38.25
C ALA A 703 -0.67 19.47 39.62
N LYS A 704 -0.05 20.66 39.66
CA LYS A 704 0.40 21.31 40.91
C LYS A 704 -0.74 21.86 41.77
N LYS A 705 -1.88 22.19 41.17
CA LYS A 705 -2.95 22.98 41.83
C LYS A 705 -4.23 22.18 42.12
N ARG A 706 -4.36 20.97 41.58
CA ARG A 706 -5.47 20.05 41.87
C ARG A 706 -5.43 19.58 43.35
N PRO A 707 -6.58 19.21 43.96
CA PRO A 707 -7.90 19.14 43.35
C PRO A 707 -8.60 20.51 43.22
N PHE A 708 -9.50 20.57 42.26
CA PHE A 708 -10.39 21.69 41.97
C PHE A 708 -11.83 21.29 42.28
N THR A 709 -12.57 22.16 42.97
CA THR A 709 -13.97 21.91 43.31
C THR A 709 -14.95 22.37 42.24
N SER A 710 -14.54 23.33 41.40
CA SER A 710 -15.34 23.84 40.27
C SER A 710 -14.46 24.43 39.18
N LEU A 711 -15.10 24.78 38.05
CA LEU A 711 -14.48 25.50 36.94
C LEU A 711 -13.88 26.84 37.39
N GLU A 712 -14.60 27.57 38.24
CA GLU A 712 -14.19 28.85 38.80
C GLU A 712 -12.98 28.68 39.72
N ASP A 713 -12.99 27.64 40.58
CA ASP A 713 -11.84 27.33 41.45
C ASP A 713 -10.59 27.00 40.64
N ALA A 714 -10.72 26.17 39.58
CA ALA A 714 -9.61 25.90 38.67
C ALA A 714 -9.11 27.16 37.96
N PHE A 715 -10.01 28.02 37.48
CA PHE A 715 -9.62 29.29 36.86
C PHE A 715 -8.85 30.17 37.84
N VAL A 716 -9.35 30.33 39.08
CA VAL A 716 -8.72 31.16 40.11
C VAL A 716 -7.33 30.64 40.47
N LYS A 717 -7.18 29.33 40.68
CA LYS A 717 -5.94 28.68 41.11
C LYS A 717 -4.87 28.58 40.00
N THR A 718 -5.27 28.39 38.75
CA THR A 718 -4.34 28.11 37.64
C THR A 718 -4.14 29.28 36.66
N LYS A 719 -5.11 30.21 36.61
CA LYS A 719 -5.22 31.28 35.60
C LYS A 719 -5.27 30.74 34.15
N ILE A 720 -5.62 29.47 33.96
CA ILE A 720 -5.82 28.89 32.63
C ILE A 720 -7.18 29.39 32.11
N PRO A 721 -7.30 29.80 30.83
CA PRO A 721 -8.56 30.30 30.29
C PRO A 721 -9.73 29.33 30.51
N VAL A 722 -10.88 29.86 30.93
CA VAL A 722 -12.10 29.08 31.19
C VAL A 722 -12.48 28.20 29.98
N LYS A 723 -12.31 28.72 28.76
CA LYS A 723 -12.56 27.99 27.49
C LYS A 723 -11.71 26.71 27.32
N VAL A 724 -10.56 26.63 27.98
CA VAL A 724 -9.71 25.42 28.02
C VAL A 724 -10.16 24.53 29.18
N LEU A 725 -10.42 25.10 30.36
CA LEU A 725 -10.82 24.34 31.54
C LEU A 725 -12.17 23.62 31.40
N ARG A 726 -13.11 24.16 30.60
CA ARG A 726 -14.39 23.49 30.28
C ARG A 726 -14.24 22.17 29.54
N ARG A 727 -13.04 21.85 29.04
CA ARG A 727 -12.71 20.62 28.32
C ARG A 727 -12.35 19.47 29.26
N PHE A 728 -12.61 19.62 30.55
CA PHE A 728 -12.39 18.60 31.56
C PHE A 728 -13.66 18.35 32.38
N LYS A 729 -13.75 17.14 32.94
CA LYS A 729 -14.68 16.84 34.03
C LYS A 729 -14.09 17.27 35.37
N PHE A 730 -14.94 17.73 36.28
CA PHE A 730 -14.56 18.21 37.61
C PHE A 730 -14.93 17.24 38.74
N ASN A 731 -15.64 16.14 38.43
CA ASN A 731 -16.17 15.21 39.42
C ASN A 731 -15.15 14.87 40.52
N THR A 732 -15.57 15.10 41.76
CA THR A 732 -14.83 14.76 42.98
C THR A 732 -15.24 13.41 43.57
N ASP A 733 -16.12 12.66 42.90
CA ASP A 733 -16.67 11.43 43.45
C ASP A 733 -15.72 10.24 43.24
N SER A 734 -14.71 10.19 44.10
CA SER A 734 -14.21 8.92 44.62
C SER A 734 -15.09 8.54 45.81
N ARG A 735 -16.03 7.62 45.59
CA ARG A 735 -16.44 6.65 46.61
C ARG A 735 -16.36 5.26 46.03
#